data_AF-A0A9Q1LM41-F1
#
_entry.id   AF-A0A9Q1LM41-F1
#
_cell.length_a   1.000
_cell.length_b   1.000
_cell.length_c   1.000
_cell.angle_alpha   90.00
_cell.angle_beta   90.00
_cell.angle_gamma   90.00
#
_symmetry.space_group_name_H-M   'P 1'
#
loop_
_entity.id
_entity.type
_entity.pdbx_description
1 polymer ?
#
loop_
_entity_poly.entity_id
_entity_poly.type
_entity_poly.pdbx_seq_one_letter_code
_entity_poly.pdbx_strand_id
1 'polypeptide(L)'
;MALPALSFSSLPHPTQFCFVRPEWKKRLVFMTGSHGRGRIVRSVLGNRKSNINGNEATEPARVLLERLFAQTQKLEQQIGGNPYLPQVAELGLNLCKLESDLQDALAALNKKEEDIQDTEREVLMEYNELNRAKLELEQREEEIAAASSRQEKLENELRRANLTLASQAAEIEDLKFRLKERNQDISAAQTALDSKADEINKMNDELKNKSDEAANTESELRTKAELLDTANEVVQRQEVELQNLQREILEKEKELEVFSAMQKTEEKLKVAKSNLEKQAMDWLVAKQEMKKLEEETSKYGGEANRTLEDFRRVKKLLADVRSELVSSQRALTSSKKKMEEQENLLEERLQDLEEQRRSVMSYMTSLKESQNEVENEKVKLTVAEALNKELERDLSMEKELIEELQNELNIGKSSLHAAMNEKSALQEELDRKSAEFGETQNLLQVKESELVDARLEIQHLKSECASLQLMLEEKDKELLDSRKTLDELNQEIAELRVLMSSQEMQLIQATSMLKEKEESMQMMQHELNDTKMKYSEAETVVEQIVDLTNKLVVSVKDDVLSPLSHADELWSSQLVEKPTDTFKWQQNQLENEIELTRESLRSREMEALAAQRALKLKEEELKMVRQKLDDREEEINKMKEMTRDADDLRQLHALAQERIGEKSTGDLAIEKLQLEVAQLEVQAATSALQKLSELSRGLLNKASLSMEADYGNSLLLVDSLEAAANVSSNGECLAEVYTEMERLSALTEQLVKEAGILCPQ
;
A
#
# COMPACT_ATOMS: atom_id res chain seq x y z
N MET A 1 -42.59 -0.92 -12.05
CA MET A 1 -41.75 -1.34 -13.19
C MET A 1 -40.64 -2.22 -12.66
N ALA A 2 -40.34 -3.27 -13.41
CA ALA A 2 -39.63 -4.46 -12.98
C ALA A 2 -38.12 -4.26 -12.76
N LEU A 3 -37.57 -5.19 -11.97
CA LEU A 3 -36.16 -5.56 -11.79
C LEU A 3 -35.36 -5.58 -13.11
N PRO A 4 -34.01 -5.52 -13.06
CA PRO A 4 -33.28 -6.78 -12.93
C PRO A 4 -32.14 -6.76 -11.91
N ALA A 5 -32.04 -7.87 -11.19
CA ALA A 5 -30.84 -8.35 -10.53
C ALA A 5 -29.86 -8.91 -11.59
N LEU A 6 -28.57 -8.63 -11.44
CA LEU A 6 -27.50 -9.33 -12.16
C LEU A 6 -26.66 -10.11 -11.16
N SER A 7 -26.87 -11.42 -11.20
CA SER A 7 -26.08 -12.45 -10.53
C SER A 7 -24.78 -12.67 -11.31
N PHE A 8 -23.63 -12.66 -10.64
CA PHE A 8 -22.43 -13.31 -11.13
C PHE A 8 -22.08 -14.49 -10.24
N SER A 9 -22.35 -15.67 -10.77
CA SER A 9 -21.92 -16.97 -10.29
C SER A 9 -20.46 -17.23 -10.72
N SER A 10 -19.61 -17.59 -9.77
CA SER A 10 -18.35 -18.28 -10.07
C SER A 10 -18.21 -19.50 -9.15
N LEU A 11 -18.40 -20.68 -9.72
CA LEU A 11 -18.08 -21.97 -9.12
C LEU A 11 -16.56 -22.12 -8.95
N PRO A 12 -16.10 -22.86 -7.92
CA PRO A 12 -14.85 -23.59 -7.99
C PRO A 12 -15.10 -25.07 -8.36
N HIS A 13 -14.38 -25.54 -9.36
CA HIS A 13 -14.27 -26.96 -9.73
C HIS A 13 -13.67 -27.79 -8.58
N PRO A 14 -14.17 -29.03 -8.32
CA PRO A 14 -13.55 -29.95 -7.40
C PRO A 14 -12.45 -30.73 -8.14
N THR A 15 -11.19 -30.49 -7.80
CA THR A 15 -10.09 -31.34 -8.27
C THR A 15 -10.00 -32.57 -7.39
N GLN A 16 -10.39 -33.69 -7.99
CA GLN A 16 -10.30 -35.04 -7.50
C GLN A 16 -8.83 -35.49 -7.54
N PHE A 17 -8.19 -35.74 -6.40
CA PHE A 17 -6.96 -36.54 -6.35
C PHE A 17 -6.95 -37.46 -5.12
N CYS A 18 -6.68 -38.73 -5.42
CA CYS A 18 -6.73 -39.89 -4.55
C CYS A 18 -5.70 -39.80 -3.40
N PHE A 19 -6.15 -40.10 -2.18
CA PHE A 19 -5.24 -40.46 -1.09
C PHE A 19 -4.68 -41.87 -1.34
N VAL A 20 -3.46 -41.94 -1.88
CA VAL A 20 -2.58 -43.09 -1.68
C VAL A 20 -1.76 -42.80 -0.41
N ARG A 21 -1.96 -43.67 0.58
CA ARG A 21 -1.22 -43.76 1.83
C ARG A 21 0.27 -44.00 1.55
N PRO A 22 1.20 -43.26 2.17
CA PRO A 22 2.57 -43.76 2.35
C PRO A 22 2.83 -44.01 3.83
N GLU A 23 3.09 -45.27 4.14
CA GLU A 23 3.84 -45.65 5.34
C GLU A 23 5.25 -45.07 5.26
N TRP A 24 5.69 -44.33 6.27
CA TRP A 24 7.11 -44.04 6.48
C TRP A 24 7.53 -44.48 7.88
N LYS A 25 8.10 -45.69 7.94
CA LYS A 25 9.18 -46.05 8.85
C LYS A 25 10.51 -45.74 8.16
N LYS A 26 11.37 -44.95 8.82
CA LYS A 26 12.86 -45.04 8.88
C LYS A 26 13.35 -43.81 9.65
N ARG A 27 13.88 -43.98 10.87
CA ARG A 27 15.23 -44.46 11.20
C ARG A 27 16.29 -43.48 10.67
N LEU A 28 16.66 -42.56 11.55
CA LEU A 28 17.76 -41.61 11.41
C LEU A 28 19.08 -42.40 11.53
N VAL A 29 19.98 -42.26 10.55
CA VAL A 29 21.40 -42.60 10.69
C VAL A 29 22.15 -41.28 10.84
N PHE A 30 22.81 -41.11 11.98
CA PHE A 30 23.73 -40.01 12.24
C PHE A 30 25.06 -40.29 11.56
N MET A 31 25.55 -39.31 10.78
CA MET A 31 26.96 -39.19 10.40
C MET A 31 27.70 -38.47 11.52
N THR A 32 28.81 -39.06 11.95
CA THR A 32 29.73 -38.56 12.97
C THR A 32 30.63 -37.47 12.39
N GLY A 33 30.68 -36.34 13.10
CA GLY A 33 31.67 -35.27 12.91
C GLY A 33 32.47 -35.10 14.21
N SER A 34 33.77 -35.37 14.13
CA SER A 34 34.71 -35.32 15.23
C SER A 34 35.05 -33.89 15.68
N HIS A 35 35.06 -33.65 16.99
CA HIS A 35 36.17 -33.09 17.80
C HIS A 35 35.67 -32.21 18.95
N GLY A 36 36.15 -32.52 20.16
CA GLY A 36 36.56 -31.48 21.10
C GLY A 36 36.03 -31.57 22.53
N ARG A 37 36.92 -32.03 23.42
CA ARG A 37 37.05 -31.65 24.84
C ARG A 37 36.11 -32.33 25.84
N GLY A 38 36.57 -33.51 26.27
CA GLY A 38 36.99 -33.75 27.64
C GLY A 38 36.18 -33.10 28.76
N ARG A 39 35.19 -33.83 29.26
CA ARG A 39 34.91 -33.88 30.69
C ARG A 39 34.96 -35.34 31.13
N ILE A 40 35.89 -35.58 32.06
CA ILE A 40 36.07 -36.81 32.80
C ILE A 40 34.77 -37.08 33.55
N VAL A 41 33.90 -37.92 32.98
CA VAL A 41 32.87 -38.59 33.76
C VAL A 41 33.62 -39.69 34.49
N ARG A 42 33.79 -39.44 35.79
CA ARG A 42 34.32 -40.34 36.78
C ARG A 42 33.62 -41.68 36.60
N SER A 43 34.32 -42.61 35.95
CA SER A 43 33.97 -44.01 35.92
C SER A 43 33.81 -44.45 37.37
N VAL A 44 32.57 -44.60 37.83
CA VAL A 44 32.28 -45.54 38.90
C VAL A 44 32.36 -46.92 38.25
N LEU A 45 33.58 -47.25 37.81
CA LEU A 45 34.06 -48.62 37.74
C LEU A 45 34.02 -49.06 39.19
N GLY A 46 32.86 -49.60 39.58
CA GLY A 46 32.83 -50.60 40.62
C GLY A 46 33.77 -51.68 40.13
N ASN A 47 35.03 -51.62 40.56
CA ASN A 47 36.00 -52.69 40.47
C ASN A 47 35.43 -53.88 41.27
N ARG A 48 34.38 -54.54 40.78
CA ARG A 48 34.25 -55.96 40.97
C ARG A 48 35.26 -56.57 40.02
N LYS A 49 36.50 -56.59 40.52
CA LYS A 49 37.42 -57.68 40.23
C LYS A 49 36.56 -58.93 40.31
N SER A 50 36.29 -59.54 39.16
CA SER A 50 35.99 -60.96 39.11
C SER A 50 37.14 -61.60 39.86
N ASN A 51 36.86 -61.99 41.09
CA ASN A 51 37.79 -62.67 41.96
C ASN A 51 37.84 -64.13 41.50
N ILE A 52 38.05 -64.34 40.19
CA ILE A 52 38.52 -65.62 39.68
C ILE A 52 39.99 -65.62 40.05
N ASN A 53 40.25 -65.93 41.33
CA ASN A 53 41.56 -66.29 41.80
C ASN A 53 41.88 -67.67 41.21
N GLY A 54 42.09 -67.72 39.90
CA GLY A 54 42.76 -68.82 39.23
C GLY A 54 44.22 -68.73 39.61
N ASN A 55 44.58 -69.23 40.79
CA ASN A 55 45.94 -69.53 41.23
C ASN A 55 45.97 -70.23 42.59
N GLU A 56 44.97 -71.07 42.90
CA GLU A 56 45.24 -72.21 43.75
C GLU A 56 45.53 -73.36 42.79
N ALA A 57 46.78 -73.84 42.80
CA ALA A 57 47.23 -74.98 42.00
C ALA A 57 46.57 -76.27 42.52
N THR A 58 45.24 -76.30 42.51
CA THR A 58 44.44 -77.49 42.75
C THR A 58 44.43 -78.27 41.45
N GLU A 59 44.99 -79.45 41.50
CA GLU A 59 45.05 -80.36 40.36
C GLU A 59 43.62 -80.60 39.82
N PRO A 60 43.41 -80.63 38.49
CA PRO A 60 42.07 -80.79 37.93
C PRO A 60 41.36 -82.01 38.54
N ALA A 61 40.09 -81.89 38.92
CA ALA A 61 39.32 -83.00 39.52
C ALA A 61 39.44 -84.28 38.68
N ARG A 62 39.51 -84.13 37.35
CA ARG A 62 39.85 -85.19 36.40
C ARG A 62 41.21 -85.86 36.67
N VAL A 63 42.27 -85.09 36.86
CA VAL A 63 43.63 -85.59 37.14
C VAL A 63 43.70 -86.27 38.51
N LEU A 64 42.97 -85.77 39.52
CA LEU A 64 42.85 -86.41 40.82
C LEU A 64 42.10 -87.75 40.73
N LEU A 65 41.02 -87.82 39.94
CA LEU A 65 40.28 -89.07 39.68
C LEU A 65 41.10 -90.08 38.87
N GLU A 66 41.84 -89.64 37.85
CA GLU A 66 42.77 -90.48 37.08
C GLU A 66 43.91 -91.01 37.98
N ARG A 67 44.40 -90.19 38.92
CA ARG A 67 45.45 -90.58 39.87
C ARG A 67 44.95 -91.56 40.94
N LEU A 68 43.77 -91.30 41.49
CA LEU A 68 43.03 -92.23 42.35
C LEU A 68 42.92 -93.60 41.69
N PHE A 69 42.49 -93.61 40.44
CA PHE A 69 42.31 -94.82 39.67
C PHE A 69 43.62 -95.60 39.49
N ALA A 70 44.71 -94.91 39.13
CA ALA A 70 46.03 -95.54 39.03
C ALA A 70 46.50 -96.14 40.36
N GLN A 71 46.14 -95.54 41.50
CA GLN A 71 46.45 -96.07 42.82
C GLN A 71 45.58 -97.27 43.21
N THR A 72 44.29 -97.26 42.88
CA THR A 72 43.39 -98.40 43.07
C THR A 72 43.84 -99.61 42.26
N GLN A 73 44.22 -99.41 40.99
CA GLN A 73 44.74 -100.48 40.13
C GLN A 73 46.06 -101.06 40.66
N LYS A 74 46.92 -100.21 41.25
CA LYS A 74 48.15 -100.65 41.90
C LYS A 74 47.88 -101.48 43.15
N LEU A 75 46.87 -101.13 43.94
CA LEU A 75 46.39 -101.92 45.08
C LEU A 75 45.83 -103.28 44.62
N GLU A 76 45.03 -103.30 43.56
CA GLU A 76 44.46 -104.54 42.99
C GLU A 76 45.55 -105.53 42.53
N GLN A 77 46.60 -105.04 41.86
CA GLN A 77 47.75 -105.86 41.46
C GLN A 77 48.55 -106.41 42.64
N GLN A 78 48.62 -105.68 43.76
CA GLN A 78 49.30 -106.13 44.98
C GLN A 78 48.50 -107.20 45.74
N ILE A 79 47.16 -107.15 45.67
CA ILE A 79 46.28 -108.14 46.30
C ILE A 79 46.27 -109.47 45.52
N GLY A 80 46.53 -109.44 44.20
CA GLY A 80 46.63 -110.64 43.35
C GLY A 80 47.92 -111.46 43.46
N GLY A 81 48.92 -111.02 44.24
CA GLY A 81 50.22 -111.68 44.41
C GLY A 81 50.26 -112.76 45.52
N ASN A 82 51.12 -113.77 45.34
CA ASN A 82 51.30 -114.97 46.18
C ASN A 82 51.30 -114.70 47.72
N PRO A 83 50.44 -115.36 48.53
CA PRO A 83 50.13 -114.98 49.93
C PRO A 83 51.19 -115.27 51.02
N TYR A 84 52.47 -115.50 50.69
CA TYR A 84 53.50 -115.92 51.66
C TYR A 84 54.69 -114.95 51.84
N LEU A 85 54.45 -113.63 51.89
CA LEU A 85 55.47 -112.63 52.32
C LEU A 85 54.88 -111.47 53.15
N PRO A 86 55.65 -110.84 54.06
CA PRO A 86 55.16 -109.80 54.97
C PRO A 86 55.05 -108.44 54.26
N GLN A 87 53.96 -108.23 53.53
CA GLN A 87 53.70 -107.00 52.73
C GLN A 87 52.48 -106.20 53.22
N VAL A 88 52.09 -106.39 54.49
CA VAL A 88 50.92 -105.73 55.13
C VAL A 88 51.14 -104.23 55.37
N ALA A 89 52.38 -103.81 55.66
CA ALA A 89 52.71 -102.40 55.90
C ALA A 89 52.70 -101.54 54.62
N GLU A 90 53.10 -102.13 53.48
CA GLU A 90 53.08 -101.45 52.17
C GLU A 90 51.65 -101.31 51.63
N LEU A 91 50.79 -102.30 51.89
CA LEU A 91 49.36 -102.26 51.59
C LEU A 91 48.66 -101.13 52.38
N GLY A 92 48.95 -101.01 53.68
CA GLY A 92 48.40 -99.96 54.53
C GLY A 92 48.78 -98.54 54.09
N LEU A 93 50.03 -98.34 53.65
CA LEU A 93 50.48 -97.06 53.09
C LEU A 93 49.80 -96.71 51.76
N ASN A 94 49.57 -97.70 50.88
CA ASN A 94 48.84 -97.49 49.63
C ASN A 94 47.35 -97.21 49.87
N LEU A 95 46.74 -97.86 50.87
CA LEU A 95 45.37 -97.58 51.31
C LEU A 95 45.22 -96.16 51.89
N CYS A 96 46.13 -95.73 52.78
CA CYS A 96 46.12 -94.36 53.29
C CYS A 96 46.33 -93.31 52.19
N LYS A 97 47.15 -93.62 51.18
CA LYS A 97 47.36 -92.73 50.03
C LYS A 97 46.11 -92.64 49.15
N LEU A 98 45.44 -93.77 48.91
CA LEU A 98 44.17 -93.81 48.20
C LEU A 98 43.07 -93.04 48.93
N GLU A 99 43.00 -93.18 50.26
CA GLU A 99 42.05 -92.44 51.11
C GLU A 99 42.31 -90.92 51.06
N SER A 100 43.58 -90.50 51.12
CA SER A 100 43.97 -89.09 50.95
C SER A 100 43.59 -88.56 49.57
N ASP A 101 43.95 -89.29 48.51
CA ASP A 101 43.60 -88.89 47.14
C ASP A 101 42.07 -88.84 46.93
N LEU A 102 41.29 -89.64 47.68
CA LEU A 102 39.82 -89.67 47.63
C LEU A 102 39.20 -88.47 48.34
N GLN A 103 39.76 -88.11 49.49
CA GLN A 103 39.39 -86.89 50.19
C GLN A 103 39.74 -85.64 49.34
N ASP A 104 40.90 -85.63 48.69
CA ASP A 104 41.32 -84.54 47.81
C ASP A 104 40.42 -84.41 46.58
N ALA A 105 40.03 -85.53 45.95
CA ALA A 105 39.10 -85.53 44.82
C ALA A 105 37.68 -85.07 45.23
N LEU A 106 37.18 -85.52 46.39
CA LEU A 106 35.89 -85.06 46.92
C LEU A 106 35.90 -83.57 47.25
N ALA A 107 36.97 -83.06 47.86
CA ALA A 107 37.12 -81.63 48.13
C ALA A 107 37.15 -80.81 46.82
N ALA A 108 37.87 -81.29 45.80
CA ALA A 108 37.90 -80.65 44.49
C ALA A 108 36.54 -80.65 43.78
N LEU A 109 35.78 -81.74 43.88
CA LEU A 109 34.42 -81.83 43.31
C LEU A 109 33.42 -80.94 44.05
N ASN A 110 33.45 -80.90 45.38
CA ASN A 110 32.59 -80.01 46.18
C ASN A 110 32.89 -78.53 45.87
N LYS A 111 34.17 -78.17 45.72
CA LYS A 111 34.56 -76.81 45.31
C LYS A 111 34.01 -76.45 43.93
N LYS A 112 34.02 -77.39 42.98
CA LYS A 112 33.43 -77.20 41.64
C LYS A 112 31.91 -77.06 41.69
N GLU A 113 31.23 -77.80 42.57
CA GLU A 113 29.79 -77.65 42.78
C GLU A 113 29.44 -76.28 43.36
N GLU A 114 30.21 -75.80 44.34
CA GLU A 114 30.05 -74.45 44.90
C GLU A 114 30.29 -73.37 43.83
N ASP A 115 31.36 -73.48 43.03
CA ASP A 115 31.66 -72.56 41.92
C ASP A 115 30.51 -72.54 40.90
N ILE A 116 29.93 -73.71 40.56
CA ILE A 116 28.77 -73.78 39.66
C ILE A 116 27.56 -73.08 40.26
N GLN A 117 27.22 -73.36 41.52
CA GLN A 117 26.09 -72.71 42.18
C GLN A 117 26.27 -71.18 42.30
N ASP A 118 27.51 -70.72 42.51
CA ASP A 118 27.86 -69.30 42.50
C ASP A 118 27.64 -68.69 41.09
N THR A 119 28.14 -69.33 40.04
CA THR A 119 27.96 -68.85 38.65
C THR A 119 26.49 -68.88 38.20
N GLU A 120 25.70 -69.87 38.61
CA GLU A 120 24.26 -69.93 38.34
C GLU A 120 23.51 -68.78 39.02
N ARG A 121 23.87 -68.46 40.27
CA ARG A 121 23.31 -67.30 40.99
C ARG A 121 23.69 -65.98 40.31
N GLU A 122 24.91 -65.86 39.81
CA GLU A 122 25.38 -64.69 39.07
C GLU A 122 24.63 -64.51 37.73
N VAL A 123 24.51 -65.57 36.93
CA VAL A 123 23.72 -65.58 35.68
C VAL A 123 22.26 -65.17 35.92
N LEU A 124 21.64 -65.65 37.00
CA LEU A 124 20.26 -65.29 37.32
C LEU A 124 20.12 -63.80 37.70
N MET A 125 21.07 -63.24 38.45
CA MET A 125 21.08 -61.81 38.78
C MET A 125 21.26 -60.96 37.51
N GLU A 126 22.23 -61.31 36.68
CA GLU A 126 22.50 -60.64 35.40
C GLU A 126 21.30 -60.69 34.44
N TYR A 127 20.62 -61.84 34.37
CA TYR A 127 19.40 -62.00 33.59
C TYR A 127 18.26 -61.08 34.08
N ASN A 128 18.10 -60.94 35.39
CA ASN A 128 17.08 -60.04 35.96
C ASN A 128 17.43 -58.56 35.73
N GLU A 129 18.71 -58.19 35.83
CA GLU A 129 19.18 -56.83 35.51
C GLU A 129 18.96 -56.50 34.02
N LEU A 130 19.27 -57.44 33.12
CA LEU A 130 19.01 -57.31 31.69
C LEU A 130 17.52 -57.09 31.41
N ASN A 131 16.63 -57.87 32.02
CA ASN A 131 15.19 -57.71 31.83
C ASN A 131 14.69 -56.35 32.32
N ARG A 132 15.23 -55.85 33.45
CA ARG A 132 14.93 -54.49 33.93
C ARG A 132 15.39 -53.43 32.93
N ALA A 133 16.60 -53.57 32.37
CA ALA A 133 17.11 -52.64 31.35
C ALA A 133 16.27 -52.66 30.07
N LYS A 134 15.75 -53.82 29.65
CA LYS A 134 14.82 -53.94 28.51
C LYS A 134 13.51 -53.19 28.75
N LEU A 135 12.91 -53.35 29.93
CA LEU A 135 11.69 -52.63 30.30
C LEU A 135 11.91 -51.12 30.38
N GLU A 136 13.05 -50.67 30.92
CA GLU A 136 13.39 -49.26 30.95
C GLU A 136 13.58 -48.70 29.53
N LEU A 137 14.23 -49.45 28.64
CA LEU A 137 14.37 -49.06 27.23
C LEU A 137 13.01 -48.91 26.53
N GLU A 138 12.11 -49.87 26.72
CA GLU A 138 10.74 -49.81 26.17
C GLU A 138 9.98 -48.58 26.68
N GLN A 139 10.07 -48.30 27.99
CA GLN A 139 9.47 -47.09 28.57
C GLN A 139 10.05 -45.81 27.95
N ARG A 140 11.37 -45.71 27.76
CA ARG A 140 11.97 -44.50 27.13
C ARG A 140 11.58 -44.37 25.66
N GLU A 141 11.41 -45.47 24.94
CA GLU A 141 10.90 -45.45 23.56
C GLU A 141 9.46 -44.91 23.49
N GLU A 142 8.60 -45.29 24.43
CA GLU A 142 7.25 -44.74 24.57
C GLU A 142 7.28 -43.23 24.92
N GLU A 143 8.15 -42.81 25.84
CA GLU A 143 8.34 -41.40 26.20
C GLU A 143 8.82 -40.58 24.99
N ILE A 144 9.74 -41.10 24.17
CA ILE A 144 10.18 -40.47 22.92
C ILE A 144 9.01 -40.35 21.94
N ALA A 145 8.18 -41.39 21.79
CA ALA A 145 7.03 -41.35 20.90
C ALA A 145 6.01 -40.29 21.34
N ALA A 146 5.73 -40.21 22.65
CA ALA A 146 4.85 -39.20 23.22
C ALA A 146 5.40 -37.78 23.06
N ALA A 147 6.69 -37.57 23.33
CA ALA A 147 7.37 -36.28 23.13
C ALA A 147 7.40 -35.88 21.65
N SER A 148 7.65 -36.83 20.74
CA SER A 148 7.63 -36.59 19.29
C SER A 148 6.24 -36.18 18.79
N SER A 149 5.18 -36.80 19.31
CA SER A 149 3.79 -36.39 19.01
C SER A 149 3.49 -34.98 19.54
N ARG A 150 4.00 -34.61 20.73
CA ARG A 150 3.90 -33.23 21.26
C ARG A 150 4.63 -32.23 20.35
N GLN A 151 5.85 -32.55 19.90
CA GLN A 151 6.62 -31.72 18.97
C GLN A 151 5.84 -31.50 17.66
N GLU A 152 5.28 -32.54 17.06
CA GLU A 152 4.52 -32.43 15.81
C GLU A 152 3.30 -31.51 15.94
N LYS A 153 2.57 -31.60 17.07
CA LYS A 153 1.44 -30.71 17.37
C LYS A 153 1.88 -29.25 17.45
N LEU A 154 2.96 -28.97 18.18
CA LEU A 154 3.53 -27.63 18.28
C LEU A 154 3.98 -27.09 16.92
N GLU A 155 4.63 -27.91 16.07
CA GLU A 155 5.02 -27.49 14.72
C GLU A 155 3.81 -27.15 13.83
N ASN A 156 2.72 -27.91 13.94
CA ASN A 156 1.48 -27.64 13.21
C ASN A 156 0.77 -26.38 13.73
N GLU A 157 0.76 -26.15 15.04
CA GLU A 157 0.26 -24.90 15.66
C GLU A 157 1.06 -23.68 15.20
N LEU A 158 2.38 -23.79 15.20
CA LEU A 158 3.31 -22.73 14.80
C LEU A 158 3.19 -22.41 13.31
N ARG A 159 3.01 -23.43 12.45
CA ARG A 159 2.70 -23.22 11.03
C ARG A 159 1.38 -22.46 10.84
N ARG A 160 0.32 -22.82 11.58
CA ARG A 160 -0.97 -22.12 11.51
C ARG A 160 -0.87 -20.68 12.02
N ALA A 161 -0.21 -20.47 13.16
CA ALA A 161 0.00 -19.15 13.74
C ALA A 161 0.81 -18.25 12.80
N ASN A 162 1.83 -18.78 12.12
CA ASN A 162 2.59 -18.04 11.09
C ASN A 162 1.73 -17.62 9.90
N LEU A 163 0.83 -18.49 9.42
CA LEU A 163 -0.11 -18.12 8.36
C LEU A 163 -1.06 -17.01 8.80
N THR A 164 -1.58 -17.10 10.04
CA THR A 164 -2.41 -16.04 10.62
C THR A 164 -1.63 -14.73 10.76
N LEU A 165 -0.40 -14.78 11.26
CA LEU A 165 0.47 -13.60 11.40
C LEU A 165 0.74 -12.95 10.04
N ALA A 166 1.04 -13.74 9.01
CA ALA A 166 1.22 -13.23 7.65
C ALA A 166 -0.06 -12.58 7.10
N SER A 167 -1.24 -13.16 7.36
CA SER A 167 -2.52 -12.56 6.94
C SER A 167 -2.83 -11.25 7.67
N GLN A 168 -2.52 -11.16 8.98
CA GLN A 168 -2.66 -9.95 9.77
C GLN A 168 -1.69 -8.85 9.30
N ALA A 169 -0.43 -9.22 8.97
CA ALA A 169 0.53 -8.28 8.41
C ALA A 169 0.03 -7.65 7.10
N ALA A 170 -0.54 -8.47 6.21
CA ALA A 170 -1.11 -7.99 4.96
C ALA A 170 -2.33 -7.07 5.19
N GLU A 171 -3.21 -7.39 6.15
CA GLU A 171 -4.35 -6.54 6.52
C GLU A 171 -3.88 -5.17 7.08
N ILE A 172 -2.85 -5.17 7.94
CA ILE A 172 -2.23 -3.94 8.46
C ILE A 172 -1.63 -3.08 7.35
N GLU A 173 -0.96 -3.70 6.39
CA GLU A 173 -0.36 -3.00 5.25
C GLU A 173 -1.42 -2.38 4.33
N ASP A 174 -2.52 -3.10 4.07
CA ASP A 174 -3.68 -2.58 3.35
C ASP A 174 -4.35 -1.41 4.10
N LEU A 175 -4.53 -1.51 5.42
CA LEU A 175 -5.05 -0.41 6.24
C LEU A 175 -4.14 0.82 6.20
N LYS A 176 -2.81 0.64 6.26
CA LYS A 176 -1.84 1.73 6.10
C LYS A 176 -1.95 2.40 4.73
N PHE A 177 -2.12 1.60 3.67
CA PHE A 177 -2.31 2.13 2.33
C PHE A 177 -3.59 2.96 2.23
N ARG A 178 -4.73 2.44 2.71
CA ARG A 178 -6.02 3.15 2.75
C ARG A 178 -5.94 4.45 3.56
N LEU A 179 -5.23 4.45 4.70
CA LEU A 179 -4.99 5.66 5.49
C LEU A 179 -4.18 6.71 4.72
N LYS A 180 -3.14 6.29 3.99
CA LYS A 180 -2.33 7.19 3.19
C LYS A 180 -3.15 7.84 2.06
N GLU A 181 -3.94 7.05 1.35
CA GLU A 181 -4.86 7.52 0.31
C GLU A 181 -5.86 8.54 0.90
N ARG A 182 -6.57 8.19 1.98
CA ARG A 182 -7.51 9.12 2.62
C ARG A 182 -6.84 10.39 3.12
N ASN A 183 -5.59 10.31 3.61
CA ASN A 183 -4.86 11.50 4.04
C ASN A 183 -4.51 12.43 2.87
N GLN A 184 -4.20 11.86 1.70
CA GLN A 184 -4.00 12.63 0.46
C GLN A 184 -5.32 13.26 0.00
N ASP A 185 -6.42 12.52 -0.01
CA ASP A 185 -7.76 13.01 -0.36
C ASP A 185 -8.18 14.18 0.54
N ILE A 186 -8.01 14.04 1.86
CA ILE A 186 -8.28 15.09 2.84
C ILE A 186 -7.42 16.33 2.56
N SER A 187 -6.13 16.16 2.27
CA SER A 187 -5.22 17.29 2.00
C SER A 187 -5.60 18.02 0.70
N ALA A 188 -5.96 17.28 -0.35
CA ALA A 188 -6.43 17.83 -1.61
C ALA A 188 -7.76 18.56 -1.45
N ALA A 189 -8.73 17.96 -0.74
CA ALA A 189 -10.01 18.56 -0.43
C ALA A 189 -9.85 19.83 0.41
N GLN A 190 -8.95 19.83 1.39
CA GLN A 190 -8.67 21.01 2.21
C GLN A 190 -8.09 22.16 1.38
N THR A 191 -7.10 21.88 0.53
CA THR A 191 -6.54 22.89 -0.38
C THR A 191 -7.59 23.46 -1.35
N ALA A 192 -8.47 22.60 -1.87
CA ALA A 192 -9.57 23.03 -2.74
C ALA A 192 -10.59 23.90 -2.01
N LEU A 193 -10.92 23.58 -0.75
CA LEU A 193 -11.83 24.38 0.07
C LEU A 193 -11.20 25.73 0.47
N ASP A 194 -9.92 25.76 0.80
CA ASP A 194 -9.20 27.00 1.10
C ASP A 194 -9.19 27.92 -0.14
N SER A 195 -8.91 27.36 -1.32
CA SER A 195 -9.01 28.11 -2.59
C SER A 195 -10.41 28.67 -2.86
N LYS A 196 -11.47 27.87 -2.62
CA LYS A 196 -12.86 28.36 -2.77
C LYS A 196 -13.19 29.45 -1.75
N ALA A 197 -12.71 29.33 -0.51
CA ALA A 197 -12.91 30.33 0.51
C ALA A 197 -12.22 31.66 0.15
N ASP A 198 -11.02 31.61 -0.40
CA ASP A 198 -10.29 32.79 -0.88
C ASP A 198 -11.01 33.47 -2.07
N GLU A 199 -11.55 32.68 -3.01
CA GLU A 199 -12.35 33.20 -4.12
C GLU A 199 -13.63 33.90 -3.63
N ILE A 200 -14.34 33.29 -2.69
CA ILE A 200 -15.51 33.88 -2.03
C ILE A 200 -15.17 35.19 -1.31
N ASN A 201 -14.03 35.24 -0.60
CA ASN A 201 -13.60 36.46 0.07
C ASN A 201 -13.30 37.56 -0.94
N LYS A 202 -12.61 37.23 -2.04
CA LYS A 202 -12.32 38.16 -3.12
C LYS A 202 -13.60 38.72 -3.75
N MET A 203 -14.58 37.87 -4.08
CA MET A 203 -15.86 38.34 -4.62
C MET A 203 -16.64 39.19 -3.61
N ASN A 204 -16.59 38.87 -2.31
CA ASN A 204 -17.22 39.71 -1.28
C ASN A 204 -16.59 41.11 -1.22
N ASP A 205 -15.27 41.20 -1.30
CA ASP A 205 -14.57 42.48 -1.32
C ASP A 205 -14.90 43.28 -2.60
N GLU A 206 -14.93 42.63 -3.76
CA GLU A 206 -15.34 43.24 -5.04
C GLU A 206 -16.80 43.73 -5.00
N LEU A 207 -17.71 42.89 -4.52
CA LEU A 207 -19.13 43.22 -4.35
C LEU A 207 -19.31 44.41 -3.41
N LYS A 208 -18.57 44.45 -2.29
CA LYS A 208 -18.61 45.57 -1.34
C LYS A 208 -18.18 46.87 -2.01
N ASN A 209 -17.06 46.85 -2.75
CA ASN A 209 -16.57 48.03 -3.46
C ASN A 209 -17.57 48.54 -4.51
N LYS A 210 -18.11 47.63 -5.33
CA LYS A 210 -19.14 47.98 -6.33
C LYS A 210 -20.42 48.49 -5.67
N SER A 211 -20.81 47.94 -4.51
CA SER A 211 -21.97 48.41 -3.74
C SER A 211 -21.76 49.80 -3.17
N ASP A 212 -20.56 50.13 -2.70
CA ASP A 212 -20.21 51.47 -2.22
C ASP A 212 -20.18 52.47 -3.39
N GLU A 213 -19.67 52.07 -4.55
CA GLU A 213 -19.71 52.87 -5.77
C GLU A 213 -21.15 53.15 -6.22
N ALA A 214 -22.01 52.12 -6.24
CA ALA A 214 -23.44 52.24 -6.56
C ALA A 214 -24.18 53.21 -5.62
N ALA A 215 -23.89 53.15 -4.33
CA ALA A 215 -24.49 54.05 -3.34
C ALA A 215 -24.03 55.50 -3.55
N ASN A 216 -22.76 55.71 -3.90
CA ASN A 216 -22.23 57.02 -4.22
C ASN A 216 -22.87 57.58 -5.51
N THR A 217 -22.94 56.81 -6.59
CA THR A 217 -23.59 57.23 -7.84
C THR A 217 -25.07 57.53 -7.62
N GLU A 218 -25.79 56.71 -6.87
CA GLU A 218 -27.19 56.98 -6.51
C GLU A 218 -27.34 58.31 -5.76
N SER A 219 -26.45 58.59 -4.80
CA SER A 219 -26.46 59.85 -4.06
C SER A 219 -26.20 61.07 -4.96
N GLU A 220 -25.25 60.97 -5.89
CA GLU A 220 -24.95 62.01 -6.87
C GLU A 220 -26.12 62.24 -7.81
N LEU A 221 -26.74 61.18 -8.33
CA LEU A 221 -27.91 61.28 -9.21
C LEU A 221 -29.08 61.94 -8.48
N ARG A 222 -29.32 61.60 -7.21
CA ARG A 222 -30.34 62.25 -6.38
C ARG A 222 -30.12 63.76 -6.27
N THR A 223 -28.88 64.19 -6.00
CA THR A 223 -28.57 65.64 -5.93
C THR A 223 -28.70 66.33 -7.29
N LYS A 224 -28.33 65.68 -8.39
CA LYS A 224 -28.51 66.22 -9.75
C LYS A 224 -29.99 66.34 -10.12
N ALA A 225 -30.82 65.38 -9.72
CA ALA A 225 -32.26 65.44 -9.90
C ALA A 225 -32.87 66.67 -9.19
N GLU A 226 -32.53 66.88 -7.92
CA GLU A 226 -32.99 68.03 -7.14
C GLU A 226 -32.56 69.37 -7.76
N LEU A 227 -31.32 69.46 -8.25
CA LEU A 227 -30.82 70.65 -8.95
C LEU A 227 -31.54 70.89 -10.29
N LEU A 228 -31.82 69.84 -11.06
CA LEU A 228 -32.55 69.95 -12.32
C LEU A 228 -34.01 70.37 -12.12
N ASP A 229 -34.66 69.85 -11.08
CA ASP A 229 -36.01 70.29 -10.71
C ASP A 229 -36.02 71.78 -10.37
N THR A 230 -35.04 72.24 -9.57
CA THR A 230 -34.88 73.65 -9.22
C THR A 230 -34.62 74.52 -10.46
N ALA A 231 -33.74 74.09 -11.37
CA ALA A 231 -33.45 74.81 -12.61
C ALA A 231 -34.68 74.90 -13.52
N ASN A 232 -35.46 73.83 -13.61
CA ASN A 232 -36.71 73.78 -14.37
C ASN A 232 -37.75 74.75 -13.80
N GLU A 233 -37.90 74.85 -12.48
CA GLU A 233 -38.75 75.85 -11.83
C GLU A 233 -38.32 77.30 -12.13
N VAL A 234 -37.01 77.56 -12.20
CA VAL A 234 -36.48 78.88 -12.58
C VAL A 234 -36.82 79.21 -14.04
N VAL A 235 -36.59 78.27 -14.96
CA VAL A 235 -36.93 78.43 -16.39
C VAL A 235 -38.43 78.69 -16.57
N GLN A 236 -39.29 77.95 -15.86
CA GLN A 236 -40.74 78.17 -15.89
C GLN A 236 -41.14 79.56 -15.37
N ARG A 237 -40.50 80.05 -14.31
CA ARG A 237 -40.74 81.42 -13.81
C ARG A 237 -40.32 82.47 -14.84
N GLN A 238 -39.14 82.33 -15.43
CA GLN A 238 -38.64 83.25 -16.46
C GLN A 238 -39.53 83.25 -17.71
N GLU A 239 -40.07 82.10 -18.11
CA GLU A 239 -41.04 82.00 -19.21
C GLU A 239 -42.30 82.82 -18.92
N VAL A 240 -42.86 82.71 -17.70
CA VAL A 240 -44.04 83.50 -17.29
C VAL A 240 -43.72 85.00 -17.27
N GLU A 241 -42.55 85.39 -16.76
CA GLU A 241 -42.10 86.78 -16.75
C GLU A 241 -41.96 87.35 -18.18
N LEU A 242 -41.36 86.60 -19.10
CA LEU A 242 -41.23 87.01 -20.51
C LEU A 242 -42.60 87.12 -21.20
N GLN A 243 -43.52 86.19 -20.96
CA GLN A 243 -44.89 86.29 -21.50
C GLN A 243 -45.62 87.54 -21.01
N ASN A 244 -45.38 87.95 -19.77
CA ASN A 244 -45.93 89.19 -19.23
C ASN A 244 -45.30 90.43 -19.89
N LEU A 245 -43.97 90.44 -20.07
CA LEU A 245 -43.27 91.53 -20.76
C LEU A 245 -43.72 91.68 -22.22
N GLN A 246 -43.92 90.57 -22.94
CA GLN A 246 -44.48 90.59 -24.29
C GLN A 246 -45.88 91.20 -24.34
N ARG A 247 -46.74 90.87 -23.37
CA ARG A 247 -48.08 91.44 -23.26
C ARG A 247 -48.04 92.93 -23.00
N GLU A 248 -47.11 93.39 -22.14
CA GLU A 248 -46.91 94.80 -21.85
C GLU A 248 -46.42 95.58 -23.08
N ILE A 249 -45.46 95.04 -23.83
CA ILE A 249 -45.00 95.62 -25.11
C ILE A 249 -46.16 95.71 -26.11
N LEU A 250 -46.94 94.63 -26.28
CA LEU A 250 -48.09 94.62 -27.19
C LEU A 250 -49.15 95.69 -26.82
N GLU A 251 -49.38 95.90 -25.53
CA GLU A 251 -50.32 96.93 -25.06
C GLU A 251 -49.78 98.34 -25.35
N LYS A 252 -48.48 98.57 -25.10
CA LYS A 252 -47.79 99.83 -25.46
C LYS A 252 -47.85 100.11 -26.97
N GLU A 253 -47.70 99.08 -27.81
CA GLU A 253 -47.82 99.21 -29.27
C GLU A 253 -49.23 99.67 -29.67
N LYS A 254 -50.28 99.07 -29.09
CA LYS A 254 -51.67 99.51 -29.35
C LYS A 254 -51.91 100.94 -28.88
N GLU A 255 -51.39 101.32 -27.71
CA GLU A 255 -51.49 102.70 -27.21
C GLU A 255 -50.82 103.70 -28.17
N LEU A 256 -49.62 103.37 -28.67
CA LEU A 256 -48.92 104.17 -29.66
C LEU A 256 -49.63 104.20 -31.02
N GLU A 257 -50.26 103.10 -31.44
CA GLU A 257 -51.04 103.05 -32.68
C GLU A 257 -52.28 103.95 -32.60
N VAL A 258 -52.97 103.97 -31.45
CA VAL A 258 -54.05 104.92 -31.16
C VAL A 258 -53.54 106.36 -31.17
N PHE A 259 -52.39 106.63 -30.56
CA PHE A 259 -51.78 107.96 -30.55
C PHE A 259 -51.38 108.42 -31.96
N SER A 260 -50.80 107.53 -32.78
CA SER A 260 -50.46 107.79 -34.19
C SER A 260 -51.71 108.05 -35.02
N ALA A 261 -52.79 107.30 -34.80
CA ALA A 261 -54.07 107.55 -35.47
C ALA A 261 -54.64 108.92 -35.08
N MET A 262 -54.55 109.32 -33.81
CA MET A 262 -54.91 110.65 -33.35
C MET A 262 -54.07 111.73 -34.03
N GLN A 263 -52.75 111.58 -34.12
CA GLN A 263 -51.85 112.50 -34.82
C GLN A 263 -52.23 112.64 -36.31
N LYS A 264 -52.54 111.53 -37.01
CA LYS A 264 -53.02 111.58 -38.41
C LYS A 264 -54.33 112.35 -38.56
N THR A 265 -55.25 112.28 -37.60
CA THR A 265 -56.46 113.11 -37.62
C THR A 265 -56.15 114.58 -37.37
N GLU A 266 -55.17 114.87 -36.53
CA GLU A 266 -54.69 116.22 -36.26
C GLU A 266 -53.94 116.82 -37.46
N GLU A 267 -53.20 116.02 -38.22
CA GLU A 267 -52.62 116.40 -39.52
C GLU A 267 -53.70 116.68 -40.57
N LYS A 268 -54.77 115.87 -40.63
CA LYS A 268 -55.93 116.17 -41.49
C LYS A 268 -56.59 117.48 -41.08
N LEU A 269 -56.65 117.77 -39.78
CA LEU A 269 -57.12 119.05 -39.26
C LEU A 269 -56.18 120.21 -39.63
N LYS A 270 -54.85 120.01 -39.65
CA LYS A 270 -53.86 120.97 -40.17
C LYS A 270 -54.12 121.30 -41.64
N VAL A 271 -54.40 120.29 -42.47
CA VAL A 271 -54.74 120.49 -43.90
C VAL A 271 -56.07 121.25 -44.03
N ALA A 272 -57.12 120.84 -43.32
CA ALA A 272 -58.41 121.53 -43.33
C ALA A 272 -58.30 122.99 -42.83
N LYS A 273 -57.48 123.24 -41.80
CA LYS A 273 -57.20 124.58 -41.28
C LYS A 273 -56.45 125.44 -42.27
N SER A 274 -55.45 124.90 -42.97
CA SER A 274 -54.73 125.62 -44.04
C SER A 274 -55.65 125.96 -45.22
N ASN A 275 -56.60 125.09 -45.55
CA ASN A 275 -57.63 125.36 -46.56
C ASN A 275 -58.60 126.48 -46.12
N LEU A 276 -58.96 126.52 -44.84
CA LEU A 276 -59.75 127.60 -44.24
C LEU A 276 -59.00 128.93 -44.23
N GLU A 277 -57.71 128.93 -43.88
CA GLU A 277 -56.85 130.11 -43.95
C GLU A 277 -56.76 130.65 -45.38
N LYS A 278 -56.65 129.74 -46.36
CA LYS A 278 -56.72 130.08 -47.78
C LYS A 278 -58.09 130.67 -48.17
N GLN A 279 -59.20 130.06 -47.76
CA GLN A 279 -60.54 130.62 -47.97
C GLN A 279 -60.73 131.99 -47.31
N ALA A 280 -60.13 132.23 -46.14
CA ALA A 280 -60.17 133.53 -45.47
C ALA A 280 -59.37 134.59 -46.24
N MET A 281 -58.22 134.21 -46.81
CA MET A 281 -57.46 135.07 -47.72
C MET A 281 -58.25 135.36 -49.00
N ASP A 282 -58.88 134.34 -49.59
CA ASP A 282 -59.73 134.49 -50.78
C ASP A 282 -60.97 135.36 -50.48
N TRP A 283 -61.55 135.26 -49.27
CA TRP A 283 -62.62 136.16 -48.80
C TRP A 283 -62.13 137.60 -48.60
N LEU A 284 -60.91 137.81 -48.11
CA LEU A 284 -60.29 139.13 -48.02
C LEU A 284 -60.10 139.76 -49.41
N VAL A 285 -59.76 138.95 -50.41
CA VAL A 285 -59.69 139.36 -51.81
C VAL A 285 -61.09 139.69 -52.35
N ALA A 286 -62.09 138.84 -52.12
CA ALA A 286 -63.48 139.10 -52.50
C ALA A 286 -64.08 140.34 -51.80
N LYS A 287 -63.67 140.63 -50.56
CA LYS A 287 -64.00 141.87 -49.85
C LYS A 287 -63.32 143.09 -50.48
N GLN A 288 -62.10 142.93 -51.00
CA GLN A 288 -61.41 143.98 -51.74
C GLN A 288 -62.04 144.22 -53.12
N GLU A 289 -62.71 143.22 -53.71
CA GLU A 289 -63.56 143.35 -54.89
C GLU A 289 -64.93 143.99 -54.58
N MET A 290 -65.56 143.67 -53.44
CA MET A 290 -66.73 144.40 -52.93
C MET A 290 -66.44 145.89 -52.71
N LYS A 291 -65.20 146.22 -52.31
CA LYS A 291 -64.72 147.60 -52.17
C LYS A 291 -64.55 148.32 -53.53
N LYS A 292 -64.30 147.57 -54.62
CA LYS A 292 -64.34 148.10 -56.00
C LYS A 292 -65.77 148.28 -56.51
N LEU A 293 -66.73 147.48 -56.04
CA LEU A 293 -68.18 147.67 -56.32
C LEU A 293 -68.80 148.81 -55.50
N GLU A 294 -68.25 149.11 -54.32
CA GLU A 294 -68.62 150.26 -53.49
C GLU A 294 -68.14 151.61 -54.11
N GLU A 295 -67.11 151.58 -54.95
CA GLU A 295 -66.57 152.75 -55.67
C GLU A 295 -67.35 153.14 -56.94
N GLU A 296 -68.36 152.36 -57.39
CA GLU A 296 -69.16 152.64 -58.60
C GLU A 296 -70.57 153.21 -58.36
N THR A 297 -71.00 153.44 -57.12
CA THR A 297 -72.33 154.06 -56.87
C THR A 297 -72.26 155.21 -55.87
N SER A 298 -72.00 156.44 -56.36
CA SER A 298 -72.21 157.65 -55.56
C SER A 298 -72.63 158.89 -56.37
N LYS A 299 -73.89 159.29 -56.16
CA LYS A 299 -74.47 160.66 -56.01
C LYS A 299 -75.93 160.40 -55.59
N TYR A 300 -76.46 160.74 -54.42
CA TYR A 300 -76.48 161.97 -53.63
C TYR A 300 -76.98 161.52 -52.22
N GLY A 301 -76.42 161.92 -51.08
CA GLY A 301 -76.81 163.14 -50.36
C GLY A 301 -77.18 162.83 -48.89
N GLY A 302 -76.41 163.41 -47.95
CA GLY A 302 -76.85 163.74 -46.59
C GLY A 302 -76.76 162.65 -45.50
N GLU A 303 -75.66 162.64 -44.72
CA GLU A 303 -75.64 162.61 -43.23
C GLU A 303 -74.22 162.30 -42.71
N ALA A 304 -73.34 163.29 -42.85
CA ALA A 304 -71.97 163.25 -42.35
C ALA A 304 -71.91 163.62 -40.86
N ASN A 305 -72.47 162.78 -39.98
CA ASN A 305 -72.08 162.77 -38.57
C ASN A 305 -72.34 161.44 -37.82
N ARG A 306 -72.92 160.41 -38.48
CA ARG A 306 -72.91 159.01 -37.98
C ARG A 306 -71.85 158.13 -38.66
N THR A 307 -71.54 158.40 -39.93
CA THR A 307 -70.56 157.64 -40.74
C THR A 307 -69.13 157.74 -40.21
N LEU A 308 -68.72 158.87 -39.61
CA LEU A 308 -67.38 159.01 -39.00
C LEU A 308 -67.21 158.16 -37.74
N GLU A 309 -68.29 157.98 -36.96
CA GLU A 309 -68.29 157.16 -35.75
C GLU A 309 -68.32 155.67 -36.08
N ASP A 310 -69.02 155.30 -37.15
CA ASP A 310 -69.02 153.94 -37.71
C ASP A 310 -67.69 153.61 -38.41
N PHE A 311 -67.05 154.55 -39.11
CA PHE A 311 -65.68 154.39 -39.60
C PHE A 311 -64.68 154.23 -38.45
N ARG A 312 -64.89 154.93 -37.32
CA ARG A 312 -64.06 154.76 -36.11
C ARG A 312 -64.28 153.38 -35.47
N ARG A 313 -65.52 152.88 -35.43
CA ARG A 313 -65.87 151.52 -34.98
C ARG A 313 -65.30 150.44 -35.91
N VAL A 314 -65.42 150.59 -37.22
CA VAL A 314 -64.90 149.64 -38.22
C VAL A 314 -63.38 149.64 -38.23
N LYS A 315 -62.72 150.79 -38.08
CA LYS A 315 -61.26 150.87 -37.96
C LYS A 315 -60.76 150.25 -36.66
N LYS A 316 -61.52 150.38 -35.57
CA LYS A 316 -61.26 149.66 -34.31
C LYS A 316 -61.44 148.15 -34.48
N LEU A 317 -62.56 147.69 -35.04
CA LEU A 317 -62.81 146.28 -35.37
C LEU A 317 -61.77 145.69 -36.33
N LEU A 318 -61.27 146.46 -37.30
CA LEU A 318 -60.23 146.00 -38.21
C LEU A 318 -58.85 145.89 -37.52
N ALA A 319 -58.57 146.78 -36.56
CA ALA A 319 -57.39 146.67 -35.70
C ALA A 319 -57.53 145.47 -34.76
N ASP A 320 -58.72 145.24 -34.21
CA ASP A 320 -59.05 144.08 -33.37
C ASP A 320 -58.88 142.78 -34.18
N VAL A 321 -59.48 142.65 -35.36
CA VAL A 321 -59.33 141.48 -36.26
C VAL A 321 -57.87 141.28 -36.73
N ARG A 322 -57.12 142.35 -37.00
CA ARG A 322 -55.68 142.24 -37.31
C ARG A 322 -54.89 141.74 -36.11
N SER A 323 -55.21 142.21 -34.91
CA SER A 323 -54.58 141.75 -33.69
C SER A 323 -54.96 140.30 -33.37
N GLU A 324 -56.19 139.88 -33.67
CA GLU A 324 -56.68 138.50 -33.59
C GLU A 324 -56.05 137.60 -34.65
N LEU A 325 -55.81 138.10 -35.86
CA LEU A 325 -55.14 137.35 -36.92
C LEU A 325 -53.66 137.14 -36.58
N VAL A 326 -52.96 138.18 -36.13
CA VAL A 326 -51.56 138.06 -35.70
C VAL A 326 -51.44 137.21 -34.43
N SER A 327 -52.41 137.29 -33.50
CA SER A 327 -52.43 136.41 -32.33
C SER A 327 -52.75 134.96 -32.71
N SER A 328 -53.64 134.72 -33.68
CA SER A 328 -53.93 133.41 -34.26
C SER A 328 -52.74 132.83 -35.03
N GLN A 329 -52.02 133.65 -35.79
CA GLN A 329 -50.79 133.24 -36.49
C GLN A 329 -49.67 132.92 -35.50
N ARG A 330 -49.50 133.71 -34.43
CA ARG A 330 -48.55 133.43 -33.36
C ARG A 330 -48.92 132.13 -32.62
N ALA A 331 -50.21 131.94 -32.33
CA ALA A 331 -50.74 130.72 -31.74
C ALA A 331 -50.56 129.51 -32.68
N LEU A 332 -50.66 129.69 -33.99
CA LEU A 332 -50.42 128.67 -35.01
C LEU A 332 -48.94 128.24 -35.03
N THR A 333 -48.00 129.18 -35.08
CA THR A 333 -46.57 128.86 -35.01
C THR A 333 -46.20 128.18 -33.69
N SER A 334 -46.80 128.62 -32.57
CA SER A 334 -46.63 127.95 -31.27
C SER A 334 -47.20 126.53 -31.27
N SER A 335 -48.35 126.31 -31.91
CA SER A 335 -48.98 124.99 -32.06
C SER A 335 -48.18 124.06 -32.97
N LYS A 336 -47.63 124.57 -34.07
CA LYS A 336 -46.76 123.80 -34.97
C LYS A 336 -45.48 123.36 -34.26
N LYS A 337 -44.83 124.26 -33.51
CA LYS A 337 -43.65 123.93 -32.72
C LYS A 337 -43.96 122.86 -31.67
N LYS A 338 -45.09 122.99 -30.96
CA LYS A 338 -45.55 121.98 -30.00
C LYS A 338 -45.85 120.62 -30.65
N MET A 339 -46.36 120.62 -31.88
CA MET A 339 -46.62 119.39 -32.66
C MET A 339 -45.32 118.72 -33.09
N GLU A 340 -44.33 119.48 -33.56
CA GLU A 340 -42.99 118.97 -33.91
C GLU A 340 -42.27 118.39 -32.67
N GLU A 341 -42.41 119.03 -31.51
CA GLU A 341 -41.93 118.49 -30.22
C GLU A 341 -42.64 117.18 -29.84
N GLN A 342 -43.96 117.06 -30.10
CA GLN A 342 -44.71 115.82 -29.88
C GLN A 342 -44.35 114.71 -30.87
N GLU A 343 -44.02 115.05 -32.11
CA GLU A 343 -43.58 114.11 -33.15
C GLU A 343 -42.20 113.51 -32.80
N ASN A 344 -41.25 114.35 -32.39
CA ASN A 344 -39.94 113.87 -31.92
C ASN A 344 -40.08 112.98 -30.68
N LEU A 345 -40.97 113.32 -29.75
CA LEU A 345 -41.26 112.50 -28.57
C LEU A 345 -41.86 111.14 -28.97
N LEU A 346 -42.71 111.08 -29.99
CA LEU A 346 -43.23 109.81 -30.49
C LEU A 346 -42.17 108.94 -31.12
N GLU A 347 -41.26 109.54 -31.89
CA GLU A 347 -40.18 108.82 -32.55
C GLU A 347 -39.19 108.23 -31.53
N GLU A 348 -38.88 108.98 -30.46
CA GLU A 348 -38.14 108.47 -29.29
C GLU A 348 -38.87 107.28 -28.64
N ARG A 349 -40.19 107.39 -28.40
CA ARG A 349 -41.00 106.30 -27.83
C ARG A 349 -41.04 105.05 -28.73
N LEU A 350 -41.05 105.20 -30.05
CA LEU A 350 -41.00 104.08 -30.99
C LEU A 350 -39.63 103.40 -30.98
N GLN A 351 -38.55 104.16 -30.89
CA GLN A 351 -37.19 103.61 -30.75
C GLN A 351 -37.03 102.84 -29.44
N ASP A 352 -37.47 103.42 -28.32
CA ASP A 352 -37.46 102.75 -27.01
C ASP A 352 -38.19 101.41 -27.06
N LEU A 353 -39.35 101.36 -27.72
CA LEU A 353 -40.16 100.16 -27.83
C LEU A 353 -39.49 99.11 -28.73
N GLU A 354 -38.88 99.53 -29.85
CA GLU A 354 -38.10 98.64 -30.72
C GLU A 354 -36.88 98.05 -30.00
N GLU A 355 -36.20 98.83 -29.14
CA GLU A 355 -35.12 98.33 -28.29
C GLU A 355 -35.63 97.35 -27.23
N GLN A 356 -36.76 97.64 -26.58
CA GLN A 356 -37.42 96.70 -25.66
C GLN A 356 -37.80 95.38 -26.38
N ARG A 357 -38.32 95.45 -27.60
CA ARG A 357 -38.64 94.27 -28.42
C ARG A 357 -37.39 93.45 -28.70
N ARG A 358 -36.29 94.10 -29.11
CA ARG A 358 -35.00 93.44 -29.37
C ARG A 358 -34.45 92.77 -28.12
N SER A 359 -34.53 93.44 -26.98
CA SER A 359 -34.13 92.91 -25.67
C SER A 359 -34.95 91.66 -25.30
N VAL A 360 -36.28 91.74 -25.36
CA VAL A 360 -37.18 90.61 -25.07
C VAL A 360 -36.94 89.42 -26.02
N MET A 361 -36.70 89.65 -27.31
CA MET A 361 -36.35 88.58 -28.25
C MET A 361 -35.01 87.91 -27.91
N SER A 362 -34.01 88.69 -27.48
CA SER A 362 -32.72 88.15 -27.02
C SER A 362 -32.92 87.29 -25.76
N TYR A 363 -33.68 87.77 -24.78
CA TYR A 363 -34.01 87.00 -23.57
C TYR A 363 -34.79 85.73 -23.88
N MET A 364 -35.77 85.78 -24.78
CA MET A 364 -36.48 84.58 -25.25
C MET A 364 -35.55 83.54 -25.85
N THR A 365 -34.60 83.98 -26.67
CA THR A 365 -33.64 83.07 -27.31
C THR A 365 -32.77 82.38 -26.27
N SER A 366 -32.25 83.15 -25.30
CA SER A 366 -31.46 82.62 -24.18
C SER A 366 -32.27 81.71 -23.24
N LEU A 367 -33.54 82.02 -23.00
CA LEU A 367 -34.43 81.17 -22.21
C LEU A 367 -34.68 79.83 -22.93
N LYS A 368 -34.90 79.86 -24.25
CA LYS A 368 -35.09 78.64 -25.04
C LYS A 368 -33.83 77.77 -25.06
N GLU A 369 -32.64 78.37 -25.14
CA GLU A 369 -31.38 77.65 -24.98
C GLU A 369 -31.27 77.01 -23.58
N SER A 370 -31.60 77.76 -22.53
CA SER A 370 -31.60 77.26 -21.15
C SER A 370 -32.60 76.10 -20.95
N GLN A 371 -33.78 76.19 -21.57
CA GLN A 371 -34.79 75.13 -21.56
C GLN A 371 -34.28 73.86 -22.25
N ASN A 372 -33.62 74.00 -23.40
CA ASN A 372 -33.00 72.86 -24.09
C ASN A 372 -31.88 72.23 -23.26
N GLU A 373 -31.06 73.02 -22.57
CA GLU A 373 -29.98 72.52 -21.70
C GLU A 373 -30.54 71.72 -20.51
N VAL A 374 -31.59 72.23 -19.85
CA VAL A 374 -32.28 71.50 -18.76
C VAL A 374 -32.85 70.17 -19.27
N GLU A 375 -33.46 70.16 -20.47
CA GLU A 375 -34.01 68.93 -21.05
C GLU A 375 -32.89 67.93 -21.43
N ASN A 376 -31.77 68.42 -21.97
CA ASN A 376 -30.60 67.59 -22.28
C ASN A 376 -30.02 66.94 -21.01
N GLU A 377 -29.86 67.71 -19.94
CA GLU A 377 -29.38 67.19 -18.65
C GLU A 377 -30.38 66.22 -18.00
N LYS A 378 -31.70 66.42 -18.15
CA LYS A 378 -32.71 65.42 -17.75
C LYS A 378 -32.53 64.11 -18.48
N VAL A 379 -32.32 64.13 -19.80
CA VAL A 379 -32.08 62.91 -20.58
C VAL A 379 -30.82 62.21 -20.06
N LYS A 380 -29.72 62.93 -19.83
CA LYS A 380 -28.49 62.37 -19.25
C LYS A 380 -28.73 61.75 -17.87
N LEU A 381 -29.52 62.41 -17.01
CA LEU A 381 -29.91 61.88 -15.70
C LEU A 381 -30.68 60.56 -15.85
N THR A 382 -31.70 60.50 -16.72
CA THR A 382 -32.49 59.28 -16.91
C THR A 382 -31.66 58.10 -17.44
N VAL A 383 -30.68 58.37 -18.30
CA VAL A 383 -29.73 57.34 -18.79
C VAL A 383 -28.86 56.85 -17.64
N ALA A 384 -28.33 57.75 -16.82
CA ALA A 384 -27.49 57.37 -15.68
C ALA A 384 -28.28 56.60 -14.60
N GLU A 385 -29.55 56.97 -14.35
CA GLU A 385 -30.44 56.20 -13.48
C GLU A 385 -30.73 54.79 -14.01
N ALA A 386 -30.86 54.64 -15.33
CA ALA A 386 -31.05 53.32 -15.94
C ALA A 386 -29.81 52.43 -15.75
N LEU A 387 -28.62 52.99 -15.96
CA LEU A 387 -27.35 52.30 -15.72
C LEU A 387 -27.17 51.92 -14.25
N ASN A 388 -27.55 52.80 -13.30
CA ASN A 388 -27.49 52.48 -11.87
C ASN A 388 -28.39 51.29 -11.51
N LYS A 389 -29.60 51.24 -12.08
CA LYS A 389 -30.55 50.12 -11.89
C LYS A 389 -30.08 48.81 -12.51
N GLU A 390 -29.27 48.86 -13.57
CA GLU A 390 -28.63 47.68 -14.15
C GLU A 390 -27.53 47.17 -13.21
N LEU A 391 -26.68 48.08 -12.72
CA LEU A 391 -25.63 47.77 -11.75
C LEU A 391 -26.19 47.19 -10.43
N GLU A 392 -27.32 47.72 -9.94
CA GLU A 392 -28.03 47.15 -8.77
C GLU A 392 -28.50 45.71 -9.01
N ARG A 393 -28.96 45.39 -10.23
CA ARG A 393 -29.35 44.01 -10.59
C ARG A 393 -28.14 43.10 -10.65
N ASP A 394 -27.05 43.56 -11.25
CA ASP A 394 -25.80 42.80 -11.33
C ASP A 394 -25.25 42.51 -9.92
N LEU A 395 -25.26 43.51 -9.03
CA LEU A 395 -24.92 43.33 -7.62
C LEU A 395 -25.83 42.32 -6.91
N SER A 396 -27.12 42.26 -7.25
CA SER A 396 -28.04 41.27 -6.69
C SER A 396 -27.70 39.85 -7.17
N MET A 397 -27.41 39.67 -8.47
CA MET A 397 -27.01 38.38 -9.02
C MET A 397 -25.66 37.91 -8.45
N GLU A 398 -24.69 38.82 -8.28
CA GLU A 398 -23.38 38.51 -7.71
C GLU A 398 -23.50 38.12 -6.22
N LYS A 399 -24.42 38.71 -5.47
CA LYS A 399 -24.76 38.29 -4.09
C LYS A 399 -25.31 36.86 -4.04
N GLU A 400 -26.26 36.54 -4.92
CA GLU A 400 -26.84 35.20 -5.02
C GLU A 400 -25.77 34.15 -5.35
N LEU A 401 -24.87 34.45 -6.30
CA LEU A 401 -23.75 33.57 -6.64
C LEU A 401 -22.79 33.34 -5.45
N ILE A 402 -22.46 34.40 -4.70
CA ILE A 402 -21.65 34.28 -3.47
C ILE A 402 -22.36 33.38 -2.45
N GLU A 403 -23.68 33.52 -2.27
CA GLU A 403 -24.45 32.67 -1.36
C GLU A 403 -24.46 31.20 -1.79
N GLU A 404 -24.62 30.91 -3.07
CA GLU A 404 -24.51 29.55 -3.63
C GLU A 404 -23.12 28.95 -3.37
N LEU A 405 -22.05 29.69 -3.65
CA LEU A 405 -20.69 29.24 -3.40
C LEU A 405 -20.39 29.06 -1.90
N GLN A 406 -20.97 29.90 -1.04
CA GLN A 406 -20.91 29.74 0.42
C GLN A 406 -21.55 28.42 0.87
N ASN A 407 -22.70 28.07 0.27
CA ASN A 407 -23.41 26.83 0.55
C ASN A 407 -22.60 25.61 0.08
N GLU A 408 -22.01 25.66 -1.11
CA GLU A 408 -21.08 24.62 -1.59
C GLU A 408 -19.87 24.46 -0.66
N LEU A 409 -19.27 25.57 -0.23
CA LEU A 409 -18.15 25.57 0.71
C LEU A 409 -18.54 24.89 2.04
N ASN A 410 -19.75 25.17 2.56
CA ASN A 410 -20.24 24.55 3.79
C ASN A 410 -20.52 23.05 3.64
N ILE A 411 -21.07 22.62 2.50
CA ILE A 411 -21.24 21.19 2.16
C ILE A 411 -19.87 20.51 2.06
N GLY A 412 -18.93 21.15 1.38
CA GLY A 412 -17.55 20.68 1.25
C GLY A 412 -16.84 20.54 2.60
N LYS A 413 -16.96 21.53 3.48
CA LYS A 413 -16.43 21.47 4.87
C LYS A 413 -17.05 20.34 5.68
N SER A 414 -18.36 20.12 5.56
CA SER A 414 -19.04 19.01 6.24
C SER A 414 -18.57 17.64 5.72
N SER A 415 -18.35 17.52 4.41
CA SER A 415 -17.81 16.32 3.77
C SER A 415 -16.35 16.06 4.16
N LEU A 416 -15.52 17.11 4.22
CA LEU A 416 -14.15 17.03 4.72
C LEU A 416 -14.12 16.56 6.18
N HIS A 417 -15.01 17.08 7.02
CA HIS A 417 -15.13 16.65 8.41
C HIS A 417 -15.52 15.18 8.53
N ALA A 418 -16.47 14.70 7.72
CA ALA A 418 -16.82 13.29 7.65
C ALA A 418 -15.61 12.42 7.24
N ALA A 419 -14.85 12.83 6.21
CA ALA A 419 -13.64 12.14 5.78
C ALA A 419 -12.54 12.11 6.88
N MET A 420 -12.39 13.20 7.65
CA MET A 420 -11.47 13.23 8.80
C MET A 420 -11.90 12.24 9.90
N ASN A 421 -13.19 12.09 10.15
CA ASN A 421 -13.71 11.11 11.10
C ASN A 421 -13.47 9.68 10.61
N GLU A 422 -13.68 9.41 9.31
CA GLU A 422 -13.35 8.11 8.70
C GLU A 422 -11.85 7.79 8.80
N LYS A 423 -10.97 8.77 8.55
CA LYS A 423 -9.52 8.61 8.76
C LYS A 423 -9.20 8.24 10.20
N SER A 424 -9.82 8.91 11.18
CA SER A 424 -9.63 8.58 12.61
C SER A 424 -10.09 7.16 12.92
N ALA A 425 -11.24 6.73 12.40
CA ALA A 425 -11.72 5.36 12.58
C ALA A 425 -10.79 4.31 11.93
N LEU A 426 -10.26 4.59 10.73
CA LEU A 426 -9.25 3.73 10.09
C LEU A 426 -7.94 3.68 10.90
N GLN A 427 -7.55 4.78 11.52
CA GLN A 427 -6.36 4.85 12.38
C GLN A 427 -6.54 4.00 13.64
N GLU A 428 -7.68 4.12 14.30
CA GLU A 428 -8.02 3.28 15.47
C GLU A 428 -8.06 1.80 15.10
N GLU A 429 -8.63 1.45 13.94
CA GLU A 429 -8.63 0.09 13.43
C GLU A 429 -7.22 -0.43 13.14
N LEU A 430 -6.36 0.39 12.54
CA LEU A 430 -4.95 0.06 12.31
C LEU A 430 -4.21 -0.18 13.62
N ASP A 431 -4.42 0.66 14.63
CA ASP A 431 -3.77 0.55 15.94
C ASP A 431 -4.24 -0.72 16.66
N ARG A 432 -5.54 -1.02 16.62
CA ARG A 432 -6.11 -2.27 17.16
C ARG A 432 -5.51 -3.50 16.49
N LYS A 433 -5.48 -3.54 15.15
CA LYS A 433 -4.91 -4.66 14.39
C LYS A 433 -3.42 -4.82 14.63
N SER A 434 -2.69 -3.71 14.77
CA SER A 434 -1.27 -3.72 15.11
C SER A 434 -1.01 -4.27 16.51
N ALA A 435 -1.88 -3.96 17.49
CA ALA A 435 -1.82 -4.55 18.82
C ALA A 435 -2.10 -6.06 18.79
N GLU A 436 -3.16 -6.49 18.09
CA GLU A 436 -3.48 -7.92 17.90
C GLU A 436 -2.33 -8.68 17.22
N PHE A 437 -1.68 -8.08 16.22
CA PHE A 437 -0.50 -8.63 15.57
C PHE A 437 0.69 -8.77 16.55
N GLY A 438 0.89 -7.78 17.43
CA GLY A 438 1.91 -7.86 18.48
C GLY A 438 1.63 -9.00 19.47
N GLU A 439 0.37 -9.20 19.86
CA GLU A 439 -0.04 -10.30 20.73
C GLU A 439 0.18 -11.67 20.07
N THR A 440 -0.19 -11.83 18.79
CA THR A 440 0.02 -13.09 18.06
C THR A 440 1.49 -13.38 17.83
N GLN A 441 2.31 -12.35 17.58
CA GLN A 441 3.76 -12.48 17.48
C GLN A 441 4.40 -12.95 18.80
N ASN A 442 3.98 -12.36 19.94
CA ASN A 442 4.46 -12.78 21.25
C ASN A 442 4.07 -14.24 21.57
N LEU A 443 2.83 -14.63 21.26
CA LEU A 443 2.37 -16.00 21.43
C LEU A 443 3.18 -16.97 20.55
N LEU A 444 3.45 -16.60 19.31
CA LEU A 444 4.28 -17.40 18.40
C LEU A 444 5.70 -17.61 18.98
N GLN A 445 6.32 -16.56 19.52
CA GLN A 445 7.63 -16.64 20.15
C GLN A 445 7.65 -17.60 21.35
N VAL A 446 6.59 -17.58 22.18
CA VAL A 446 6.44 -18.54 23.28
C VAL A 446 6.35 -19.97 22.73
N LYS A 447 5.55 -20.21 21.68
CA LYS A 447 5.44 -21.53 21.05
C LYS A 447 6.72 -22.00 20.37
N GLU A 448 7.50 -21.09 19.79
CA GLU A 448 8.83 -21.37 19.26
C GLU A 448 9.78 -21.86 20.37
N SER A 449 9.75 -21.22 21.54
CA SER A 449 10.53 -21.66 22.70
C SER A 449 10.10 -23.04 23.22
N GLU A 450 8.79 -23.28 23.37
CA GLU A 450 8.26 -24.59 23.77
C GLU A 450 8.66 -25.70 22.78
N LEU A 451 8.70 -25.39 21.47
CA LEU A 451 9.13 -26.34 20.44
C LEU A 451 10.62 -26.67 20.55
N VAL A 452 11.47 -25.69 20.87
CA VAL A 452 12.90 -25.91 21.11
C VAL A 452 13.10 -26.80 22.33
N ASP A 453 12.39 -26.54 23.43
CA ASP A 453 12.45 -27.35 24.65
C ASP A 453 12.02 -28.80 24.38
N ALA A 454 10.92 -29.01 23.64
CA ALA A 454 10.47 -30.35 23.25
C ALA A 454 11.50 -31.10 22.38
N ARG A 455 12.19 -30.39 21.47
CA ARG A 455 13.27 -30.98 20.66
C ARG A 455 14.47 -31.40 21.51
N LEU A 456 14.83 -30.58 22.50
CA LEU A 456 15.89 -30.90 23.46
C LEU A 456 15.53 -32.09 24.34
N GLU A 457 14.28 -32.18 24.83
CA GLU A 457 13.74 -33.33 25.58
C GLU A 457 13.87 -34.63 24.77
N ILE A 458 13.43 -34.62 23.50
CA ILE A 458 13.54 -35.80 22.61
C ILE A 458 15.01 -36.18 22.38
N GLN A 459 15.90 -35.20 22.21
CA GLN A 459 17.33 -35.47 22.03
C GLN A 459 17.94 -36.09 23.28
N HIS A 460 17.58 -35.59 24.47
CA HIS A 460 18.02 -36.14 25.75
C HIS A 460 17.56 -37.60 25.90
N LEU A 461 16.26 -37.88 25.72
CA LEU A 461 15.71 -39.23 25.79
C LEU A 461 16.38 -40.18 24.79
N LYS A 462 16.64 -39.72 23.55
CA LYS A 462 17.38 -40.52 22.56
C LYS A 462 18.80 -40.86 23.00
N SER A 463 19.49 -39.95 23.67
CA SER A 463 20.84 -40.21 24.20
C SER A 463 20.81 -41.21 25.35
N GLU A 464 19.78 -41.17 26.20
CA GLU A 464 19.56 -42.14 27.26
C GLU A 464 19.20 -43.52 26.71
N CYS A 465 18.31 -43.62 25.72
CA CYS A 465 18.03 -44.87 25.00
C CYS A 465 19.30 -45.46 24.39
N ALA A 466 20.14 -44.66 23.75
CA ALA A 466 21.41 -45.14 23.17
C ALA A 466 22.36 -45.67 24.26
N SER A 467 22.41 -45.00 25.43
CA SER A 467 23.20 -45.47 26.57
C SER A 467 22.67 -46.79 27.15
N LEU A 468 21.35 -46.93 27.30
CA LEU A 468 20.71 -48.15 27.79
C LEU A 468 20.89 -49.29 26.80
N GLN A 469 20.81 -49.02 25.49
CA GLN A 469 21.04 -50.01 24.46
C GLN A 469 22.49 -50.53 24.49
N LEU A 470 23.49 -49.65 24.65
CA LEU A 470 24.88 -50.07 24.80
C LEU A 470 25.10 -50.93 26.05
N MET A 471 24.49 -50.54 27.19
CA MET A 471 24.52 -51.35 28.41
C MET A 471 23.88 -52.72 28.19
N LEU A 472 22.77 -52.78 27.45
CA LEU A 472 22.08 -54.03 27.10
C LEU A 472 22.99 -54.94 26.27
N GLU A 473 23.64 -54.40 25.23
CA GLU A 473 24.56 -55.14 24.38
C GLU A 473 25.78 -55.68 25.15
N GLU A 474 26.30 -54.90 26.11
CA GLU A 474 27.38 -55.33 27.01
C GLU A 474 26.92 -56.48 27.93
N LYS A 475 25.74 -56.34 28.55
CA LYS A 475 25.16 -57.35 29.45
C LYS A 475 24.77 -58.64 28.70
N ASP A 476 24.22 -58.53 27.49
CA ASP A 476 23.93 -59.69 26.63
C ASP A 476 25.23 -60.46 26.29
N LYS A 477 26.34 -59.74 26.08
CA LYS A 477 27.66 -60.35 25.85
C LYS A 477 28.20 -61.04 27.12
N GLU A 478 28.11 -60.39 28.28
CA GLU A 478 28.51 -60.97 29.57
C GLU A 478 27.73 -62.24 29.89
N LEU A 479 26.41 -62.25 29.62
CA LEU A 479 25.56 -63.43 29.77
C LEU A 479 25.92 -64.55 28.78
N LEU A 480 26.29 -64.20 27.54
CA LEU A 480 26.74 -65.18 26.54
C LEU A 480 28.06 -65.83 26.95
N ASP A 481 29.01 -65.03 27.47
CA ASP A 481 30.28 -65.53 27.98
C ASP A 481 30.06 -66.44 29.21
N SER A 482 29.21 -66.02 30.16
CA SER A 482 28.86 -66.80 31.36
C SER A 482 28.14 -68.11 31.02
N ARG A 483 27.24 -68.08 30.02
CA ARG A 483 26.58 -69.29 29.51
C ARG A 483 27.59 -70.25 28.89
N LYS A 484 28.53 -69.74 28.10
CA LYS A 484 29.57 -70.57 27.49
C LYS A 484 30.42 -71.26 28.56
N THR A 485 30.81 -70.55 29.62
CA THR A 485 31.56 -71.15 30.73
C THR A 485 30.74 -72.21 31.46
N LEU A 486 29.42 -72.00 31.63
CA LEU A 486 28.53 -73.00 32.21
C LEU A 486 28.40 -74.24 31.31
N ASP A 487 28.32 -74.07 29.99
CA ASP A 487 28.28 -75.18 29.03
C ASP A 487 29.59 -75.98 29.05
N GLU A 488 30.76 -75.31 29.14
CA GLU A 488 32.07 -75.94 29.32
C GLU A 488 32.13 -76.77 30.62
N LEU A 489 31.68 -76.21 31.75
CA LEU A 489 31.60 -76.93 33.03
C LEU A 489 30.63 -78.11 32.98
N ASN A 490 29.50 -77.97 32.30
CA ASN A 490 28.54 -79.07 32.10
C ASN A 490 29.11 -80.21 31.25
N GLN A 491 29.89 -79.88 30.22
CA GLN A 491 30.61 -80.86 29.41
C GLN A 491 31.66 -81.60 30.25
N GLU A 492 32.44 -80.87 31.08
CA GLU A 492 33.35 -81.48 32.04
C GLU A 492 32.62 -82.44 32.99
N ILE A 493 31.44 -82.06 33.52
CA ILE A 493 30.61 -82.94 34.35
C ILE A 493 30.15 -84.18 33.58
N ALA A 494 29.72 -84.04 32.34
CA ALA A 494 29.28 -85.17 31.52
C ALA A 494 30.43 -86.18 31.30
N GLU A 495 31.62 -85.67 31.00
CA GLU A 495 32.84 -86.48 30.88
C GLU A 495 33.20 -87.17 32.20
N LEU A 496 33.14 -86.44 33.31
CA LEU A 496 33.35 -86.99 34.65
C LEU A 496 32.34 -88.07 34.99
N ARG A 497 31.06 -87.89 34.65
CA ARG A 497 30.01 -88.90 34.86
C ARG A 497 30.28 -90.17 34.07
N VAL A 498 30.67 -90.06 32.79
CA VAL A 498 31.02 -91.22 31.96
C VAL A 498 32.21 -91.96 32.56
N LEU A 499 33.24 -91.23 32.99
CA LEU A 499 34.42 -91.79 33.65
C LEU A 499 34.03 -92.51 34.95
N MET A 500 33.22 -91.88 35.80
CA MET A 500 32.71 -92.49 37.03
C MET A 500 31.88 -93.76 36.75
N SER A 501 30.97 -93.74 35.76
CA SER A 501 30.17 -94.92 35.42
C SER A 501 31.01 -96.07 34.86
N SER A 502 32.02 -95.76 34.04
CA SER A 502 32.99 -96.76 33.58
C SER A 502 33.77 -97.36 34.75
N GLN A 503 34.16 -96.54 35.71
CA GLN A 503 34.89 -96.96 36.90
C GLN A 503 34.02 -97.78 37.86
N GLU A 504 32.77 -97.37 38.06
CA GLU A 504 31.78 -98.12 38.84
C GLU A 504 31.57 -99.52 38.27
N MET A 505 31.49 -99.63 36.93
CA MET A 505 31.39 -100.92 36.25
C MET A 505 32.61 -101.81 36.51
N GLN A 506 33.83 -101.25 36.49
CA GLN A 506 35.05 -101.99 36.83
C GLN A 506 35.08 -102.42 38.30
N LEU A 507 34.60 -101.59 39.23
CA LEU A 507 34.51 -101.93 40.65
C LEU A 507 33.49 -103.05 40.90
N ILE A 508 32.33 -103.00 40.23
CA ILE A 508 31.35 -104.10 40.25
C ILE A 508 31.99 -105.39 39.75
N GLN A 509 32.76 -105.33 38.66
CA GLN A 509 33.48 -106.48 38.12
C GLN A 509 34.49 -107.05 39.12
N ALA A 510 35.36 -106.22 39.70
CA ALA A 510 36.34 -106.63 40.70
C ALA A 510 35.67 -107.23 41.95
N THR A 511 34.60 -106.62 42.44
CA THR A 511 33.83 -107.13 43.59
C THR A 511 33.21 -108.50 43.28
N SER A 512 32.71 -108.70 42.06
CA SER A 512 32.17 -110.00 41.64
C SER A 512 33.26 -111.09 41.59
N MET A 513 34.45 -110.78 41.08
CA MET A 513 35.60 -111.70 41.09
C MET A 513 36.03 -112.03 42.52
N LEU A 514 36.05 -111.03 43.41
CA LEU A 514 36.41 -111.22 44.81
C LEU A 514 35.39 -112.14 45.51
N LYS A 515 34.10 -111.97 45.21
CA LYS A 515 33.04 -112.86 45.69
C LYS A 515 33.16 -114.28 45.16
N GLU A 516 33.49 -114.46 43.88
CA GLU A 516 33.74 -115.79 43.29
C GLU A 516 34.95 -116.48 43.94
N LYS A 517 36.01 -115.73 44.24
CA LYS A 517 37.17 -116.25 44.98
C LYS A 517 36.84 -116.59 46.43
N GLU A 518 36.03 -115.77 47.10
CA GLU A 518 35.50 -116.06 48.43
C GLU A 518 34.67 -117.36 48.42
N GLU A 519 33.79 -117.54 47.44
CA GLU A 519 33.00 -118.77 47.26
C GLU A 519 33.90 -119.98 46.97
N SER A 520 34.95 -119.83 46.14
CA SER A 520 35.96 -120.87 45.91
C SER A 520 36.77 -121.21 47.18
N MET A 521 37.10 -120.21 47.99
CA MET A 521 37.78 -120.40 49.27
C MET A 521 36.86 -121.10 50.27
N GLN A 522 35.57 -120.76 50.31
CA GLN A 522 34.59 -121.47 51.13
C GLN A 522 34.44 -122.94 50.70
N MET A 523 34.45 -123.22 49.38
CA MET A 523 34.50 -124.62 48.90
C MET A 523 35.77 -125.34 49.37
N MET A 524 36.95 -124.73 49.24
CA MET A 524 38.19 -125.31 49.76
C MET A 524 38.16 -125.50 51.30
N GLN A 525 37.54 -124.58 52.03
CA GLN A 525 37.36 -124.69 53.49
C GLN A 525 36.43 -125.85 53.84
N HIS A 526 35.38 -126.09 53.06
CA HIS A 526 34.50 -127.25 53.21
C HIS A 526 35.26 -128.55 52.89
N GLU A 527 36.03 -128.62 51.80
CA GLU A 527 36.90 -129.77 51.50
C GLU A 527 37.95 -130.02 52.61
N LEU A 528 38.54 -128.97 53.17
CA LEU A 528 39.49 -129.09 54.28
C LEU A 528 38.81 -129.64 55.55
N ASN A 529 37.60 -129.19 55.87
CA ASN A 529 36.85 -129.74 56.99
C ASN A 529 36.44 -131.21 56.77
N ASP A 530 36.14 -131.60 55.52
CA ASP A 530 35.81 -132.97 55.14
C ASP A 530 37.04 -133.90 55.25
N THR A 531 38.22 -133.41 54.83
CA THR A 531 39.50 -134.12 55.06
C THR A 531 39.89 -134.18 56.53
N LYS A 532 39.56 -133.16 57.33
CA LYS A 532 39.78 -133.15 58.78
C LYS A 532 38.90 -134.17 59.50
N MET A 533 37.64 -134.33 59.11
CA MET A 533 36.76 -135.40 59.62
C MET A 533 37.34 -136.79 59.33
N LYS A 534 37.86 -137.01 58.12
CA LYS A 534 38.56 -138.26 57.76
C LYS A 534 39.84 -138.49 58.57
N TYR A 535 40.55 -137.41 58.95
CA TYR A 535 41.71 -137.47 59.85
C TYR A 535 41.32 -137.87 61.27
N SER A 536 40.22 -137.34 61.80
CA SER A 536 39.68 -137.72 63.12
C SER A 536 39.23 -139.18 63.17
N GLU A 537 38.70 -139.71 62.07
CA GLU A 537 38.33 -141.13 61.93
C GLU A 537 39.57 -142.04 61.93
N ALA A 538 40.68 -141.60 61.31
CA ALA A 538 41.97 -142.28 61.34
C ALA A 538 42.69 -142.21 62.71
N GLU A 539 42.48 -141.14 63.49
CA GLU A 539 43.06 -140.94 64.83
C GLU A 539 42.53 -141.96 65.85
N THR A 540 41.25 -142.32 65.79
CA THR A 540 40.64 -143.34 66.69
C THR A 540 41.13 -144.77 66.44
N VAL A 541 41.64 -145.06 65.24
CA VAL A 541 42.24 -146.36 64.88
C VAL A 541 43.71 -146.44 65.31
N VAL A 542 44.40 -145.29 65.45
CA VAL A 542 45.80 -145.21 65.88
C VAL A 542 45.96 -145.34 67.40
N GLU A 543 44.94 -144.98 68.19
CA GLU A 543 44.98 -145.08 69.67
C GLU A 543 44.90 -146.53 70.20
N GLN A 544 44.36 -147.48 69.40
CA GLN A 544 44.36 -148.93 69.74
C GLN A 544 45.63 -149.68 69.25
N ILE A 545 46.47 -149.06 68.41
CA ILE A 545 47.67 -149.70 67.83
C ILE A 545 48.94 -149.41 68.66
N VAL A 546 48.90 -148.50 69.63
CA VAL A 546 50.06 -148.09 70.44
C VAL A 546 50.38 -149.02 71.63
N ASP A 547 49.52 -149.99 71.97
CA ASP A 547 49.77 -150.93 73.08
C ASP A 547 50.32 -152.31 72.64
N LEU A 548 50.45 -152.58 71.33
CA LEU A 548 51.06 -153.84 70.84
C LEU A 548 52.07 -153.63 69.70
N THR A 549 53.23 -153.12 70.14
CA THR A 549 54.51 -153.81 69.91
C THR A 549 55.26 -153.53 68.60
N ASN A 550 56.41 -152.87 68.78
CA ASN A 550 57.73 -153.25 68.24
C ASN A 550 57.75 -154.37 67.16
N LYS A 551 57.88 -154.01 65.87
CA LYS A 551 58.92 -154.48 64.91
C LYS A 551 58.53 -154.29 63.42
N LEU A 552 59.45 -153.68 62.68
CA LEU A 552 59.68 -153.67 61.21
C LEU A 552 58.66 -152.91 60.32
N VAL A 553 58.98 -151.99 59.38
CA VAL A 553 60.06 -151.75 58.37
C VAL A 553 59.58 -152.01 56.93
N VAL A 554 59.42 -150.89 56.18
CA VAL A 554 59.81 -150.57 54.78
C VAL A 554 58.90 -150.87 53.57
N SER A 555 59.04 -149.96 52.57
CA SER A 555 58.89 -150.10 51.09
C SER A 555 57.53 -149.70 50.47
N VAL A 556 57.37 -149.12 49.26
CA VAL A 556 58.26 -148.68 48.15
C VAL A 556 57.40 -148.01 47.02
N LYS A 557 57.98 -147.05 46.28
CA LYS A 557 57.87 -146.67 44.83
C LYS A 557 56.60 -146.23 44.07
N ASP A 558 56.92 -145.40 43.05
CA ASP A 558 56.40 -145.25 41.65
C ASP A 558 54.95 -144.70 41.49
N ASP A 559 54.50 -143.98 40.45
CA ASP A 559 54.84 -143.86 39.01
C ASP A 559 53.99 -142.65 38.43
N VAL A 560 54.46 -141.75 37.55
CA VAL A 560 54.35 -141.73 36.04
C VAL A 560 53.20 -140.88 35.40
N LEU A 561 53.62 -139.94 34.51
CA LEU A 561 53.06 -139.37 33.25
C LEU A 561 51.65 -138.66 33.21
N SER A 562 51.53 -137.36 32.87
CA SER A 562 51.38 -136.70 31.52
C SER A 562 50.04 -136.99 30.78
N PRO A 563 49.58 -136.26 29.71
CA PRO A 563 49.90 -134.92 29.14
C PRO A 563 48.69 -134.14 28.49
N LEU A 564 48.99 -132.99 27.82
CA LEU A 564 48.35 -132.41 26.59
C LEU A 564 46.91 -131.82 26.72
N SER A 565 46.45 -130.75 26.05
CA SER A 565 46.84 -130.11 24.76
C SER A 565 46.09 -128.76 24.55
N HIS A 566 46.76 -127.80 23.86
CA HIS A 566 46.30 -126.92 22.73
C HIS A 566 44.99 -126.11 22.80
N ALA A 567 44.77 -124.96 22.13
CA ALA A 567 45.53 -123.95 21.38
C ALA A 567 44.49 -122.98 20.76
N ASP A 568 44.96 -121.79 20.34
CA ASP A 568 44.45 -120.98 19.19
C ASP A 568 43.05 -120.32 19.31
N GLU A 569 42.72 -119.17 18.71
CA GLU A 569 43.31 -118.21 17.73
C GLU A 569 42.39 -116.94 17.83
N LEU A 570 42.87 -115.69 17.77
CA LEU A 570 43.03 -114.83 16.57
C LEU A 570 41.67 -114.45 15.91
N TRP A 571 41.35 -113.19 15.55
CA TRP A 571 41.69 -112.44 14.31
C TRP A 571 41.11 -111.00 14.45
N SER A 572 41.88 -109.90 14.26
CA SER A 572 42.15 -109.13 13.00
C SER A 572 40.98 -108.20 12.58
N SER A 573 41.12 -106.95 12.08
CA SER A 573 42.00 -106.35 11.04
C SER A 573 41.77 -104.80 11.02
N GLN A 574 42.74 -103.88 10.84
CA GLN A 574 43.34 -103.31 9.59
C GLN A 574 42.39 -102.34 8.80
N LEU A 575 42.74 -101.23 8.10
CA LEU A 575 43.96 -100.74 7.42
C LEU A 575 43.73 -99.28 6.85
N VAL A 576 44.72 -98.38 7.00
CA VAL A 576 45.31 -97.29 6.14
C VAL A 576 44.49 -96.51 5.05
N GLU A 577 44.54 -95.15 5.01
CA GLU A 577 45.31 -94.28 4.04
C GLU A 577 44.91 -92.75 4.00
N LYS A 578 45.92 -91.86 4.14
CA LYS A 578 46.16 -90.42 3.74
C LYS A 578 45.13 -89.23 3.83
N PRO A 579 45.65 -87.96 3.96
CA PRO A 579 44.93 -86.78 4.49
C PRO A 579 44.45 -85.75 3.43
N THR A 580 43.29 -85.11 3.65
CA THR A 580 42.72 -84.07 2.73
C THR A 580 42.09 -82.84 3.43
N ASP A 581 42.25 -82.63 4.74
CA ASP A 581 41.39 -81.65 5.44
C ASP A 581 41.91 -80.21 5.56
N THR A 582 43.14 -79.90 5.12
CA THR A 582 43.69 -78.54 5.21
C THR A 582 43.23 -77.60 4.09
N PHE A 583 42.88 -78.10 2.90
CA PHE A 583 42.50 -77.25 1.76
C PHE A 583 41.05 -76.74 1.84
N LYS A 584 40.15 -77.54 2.46
CA LYS A 584 38.72 -77.23 2.57
C LYS A 584 38.43 -76.10 3.57
N TRP A 585 39.19 -76.04 4.66
CA TRP A 585 39.05 -74.98 5.67
C TRP A 585 39.57 -73.64 5.15
N GLN A 586 40.70 -73.63 4.43
CA GLN A 586 41.24 -72.41 3.79
C GLN A 586 40.34 -71.91 2.65
N GLN A 587 39.72 -72.81 1.89
CA GLN A 587 38.76 -72.45 0.85
C GLN A 587 37.49 -71.81 1.44
N ASN A 588 36.92 -72.39 2.51
CA ASN A 588 35.77 -71.80 3.20
C ASN A 588 36.08 -70.46 3.87
N GLN A 589 37.31 -70.27 4.38
CA GLN A 589 37.72 -68.99 4.96
C GLN A 589 37.82 -67.89 3.89
N LEU A 590 38.46 -68.18 2.75
CA LEU A 590 38.56 -67.25 1.63
C LEU A 590 37.21 -66.96 0.97
N GLU A 591 36.31 -67.94 0.92
CA GLU A 591 34.96 -67.76 0.39
C GLU A 591 34.10 -66.86 1.29
N ASN A 592 34.22 -66.99 2.61
CA ASN A 592 33.61 -66.07 3.58
C ASN A 592 34.21 -64.66 3.51
N GLU A 593 35.53 -64.53 3.34
CA GLU A 593 36.18 -63.21 3.16
C GLU A 593 35.77 -62.53 1.84
N ILE A 594 35.60 -63.29 0.76
CA ILE A 594 35.08 -62.77 -0.51
C ILE A 594 33.61 -62.35 -0.38
N GLU A 595 32.78 -63.11 0.34
CA GLU A 595 31.37 -62.76 0.52
C GLU A 595 31.22 -61.53 1.43
N LEU A 596 32.02 -61.42 2.51
CA LEU A 596 32.09 -60.22 3.37
C LEU A 596 32.56 -58.97 2.59
N THR A 597 33.56 -59.10 1.71
CA THR A 597 34.03 -57.98 0.89
C THR A 597 33.02 -57.58 -0.18
N ARG A 598 32.27 -58.53 -0.76
CA ARG A 598 31.15 -58.24 -1.66
C ARG A 598 30.00 -57.53 -0.95
N GLU A 599 29.65 -57.97 0.26
CA GLU A 599 28.60 -57.34 1.04
C GLU A 599 29.00 -55.93 1.52
N SER A 600 30.26 -55.75 1.92
CA SER A 600 30.83 -54.42 2.19
C SER A 600 30.83 -53.51 0.95
N LEU A 601 31.13 -54.06 -0.24
CA LEU A 601 31.07 -53.30 -1.50
C LEU A 601 29.64 -52.89 -1.86
N ARG A 602 28.65 -53.79 -1.71
CA ARG A 602 27.23 -53.47 -1.92
C ARG A 602 26.73 -52.42 -0.93
N SER A 603 27.14 -52.52 0.34
CA SER A 603 26.79 -51.51 1.35
C SER A 603 27.39 -50.14 1.00
N ARG A 604 28.65 -50.08 0.57
CA ARG A 604 29.29 -48.85 0.10
C ARG A 604 28.66 -48.29 -1.18
N GLU A 605 28.24 -49.13 -2.12
CA GLU A 605 27.54 -48.70 -3.34
C GLU A 605 26.17 -48.07 -2.99
N MET A 606 25.45 -48.65 -2.03
CA MET A 606 24.19 -48.09 -1.52
C MET A 606 24.39 -46.76 -0.78
N GLU A 607 25.45 -46.64 0.02
CA GLU A 607 25.86 -45.36 0.64
C GLU A 607 26.24 -44.31 -0.40
N ALA A 608 26.96 -44.69 -1.45
CA ALA A 608 27.34 -43.80 -2.54
C ALA A 608 26.11 -43.29 -3.32
N LEU A 609 25.13 -44.16 -3.60
CA LEU A 609 23.86 -43.76 -4.21
C LEU A 609 23.03 -42.85 -3.29
N ALA A 610 23.03 -43.09 -1.98
CA ALA A 610 22.38 -42.22 -1.01
C ALA A 610 23.05 -40.84 -0.95
N ALA A 611 24.39 -40.80 -0.95
CA ALA A 611 25.17 -39.57 -1.02
C ALA A 611 24.93 -38.80 -2.33
N GLN A 612 24.84 -39.49 -3.47
CA GLN A 612 24.52 -38.87 -4.76
C GLN A 612 23.13 -38.22 -4.76
N ARG A 613 22.13 -38.88 -4.16
CA ARG A 613 20.78 -38.30 -4.01
C ARG A 613 20.78 -37.09 -3.08
N ALA A 614 21.51 -37.16 -1.97
CA ALA A 614 21.65 -36.03 -1.04
C ALA A 614 22.35 -34.83 -1.69
N LEU A 615 23.39 -35.08 -2.49
CA LEU A 615 24.07 -34.04 -3.26
C LEU A 615 23.14 -33.38 -4.27
N LYS A 616 22.34 -34.15 -5.01
CA LYS A 616 21.37 -33.60 -5.96
C LYS A 616 20.32 -32.71 -5.27
N LEU A 617 19.79 -33.14 -4.12
CA LEU A 617 18.88 -32.32 -3.31
C LEU A 617 19.55 -31.02 -2.86
N LYS A 618 20.81 -31.09 -2.40
CA LYS A 618 21.58 -29.89 -2.01
C LYS A 618 21.87 -28.97 -3.20
N GLU A 619 22.07 -29.51 -4.39
CA GLU A 619 22.24 -28.73 -5.62
C GLU A 619 20.96 -28.00 -6.01
N GLU A 620 19.79 -28.64 -5.87
CA GLU A 620 18.47 -28.01 -6.07
C GLU A 620 18.18 -26.93 -5.02
N GLU A 621 18.50 -27.17 -3.74
CA GLU A 621 18.41 -26.15 -2.67
C GLU A 621 19.31 -24.95 -2.99
N LEU A 622 20.57 -25.18 -3.39
CA LEU A 622 21.51 -24.12 -3.78
C LEU A 622 21.01 -23.33 -5.00
N LYS A 623 20.37 -24.00 -5.97
CA LYS A 623 19.76 -23.33 -7.12
C LYS A 623 18.63 -22.40 -6.68
N MET A 624 17.77 -22.83 -5.74
CA MET A 624 16.72 -21.97 -5.19
C MET A 624 17.29 -20.80 -4.38
N VAL A 625 18.36 -21.01 -3.62
CA VAL A 625 19.03 -19.93 -2.88
C VAL A 625 19.69 -18.92 -3.83
N ARG A 626 20.30 -19.37 -4.91
CA ARG A 626 20.84 -18.49 -5.96
C ARG A 626 19.75 -17.63 -6.58
N GLN A 627 18.62 -18.23 -6.96
CA GLN A 627 17.49 -17.45 -7.51
C GLN A 627 17.01 -16.38 -6.53
N LYS A 628 16.85 -16.72 -5.24
CA LYS A 628 16.46 -15.74 -4.21
C LYS A 628 17.48 -14.61 -4.01
N LEU A 629 18.77 -14.90 -4.20
CA LEU A 629 19.83 -13.89 -4.13
C LEU A 629 19.78 -12.99 -5.37
N ASP A 630 19.57 -13.54 -6.55
CA ASP A 630 19.40 -12.78 -7.79
C ASP A 630 18.17 -11.85 -7.70
N ASP A 631 17.03 -12.36 -7.20
CA ASP A 631 15.82 -11.57 -6.97
C ASP A 631 16.08 -10.39 -5.99
N ARG A 632 16.85 -10.64 -4.92
CA ARG A 632 17.26 -9.59 -3.96
C ARG A 632 18.25 -8.59 -4.56
N GLU A 633 19.17 -9.03 -5.40
CA GLU A 633 20.11 -8.15 -6.11
C GLU A 633 19.33 -7.20 -7.05
N GLU A 634 18.31 -7.71 -7.74
CA GLU A 634 17.42 -6.88 -8.56
C GLU A 634 16.62 -5.87 -7.74
N GLU A 635 16.07 -6.27 -6.59
CA GLU A 635 15.40 -5.35 -5.65
C GLU A 635 16.36 -4.26 -5.14
N ILE A 636 17.58 -4.64 -4.78
CA ILE A 636 18.62 -3.68 -4.35
C ILE A 636 18.98 -2.72 -5.48
N ASN A 637 19.08 -3.20 -6.71
CA ASN A 637 19.36 -2.33 -7.87
C ASN A 637 18.20 -1.37 -8.15
N LYS A 638 16.94 -1.81 -8.05
CA LYS A 638 15.77 -0.93 -8.13
C LYS A 638 15.77 0.14 -7.03
N MET A 639 16.12 -0.22 -5.80
CA MET A 639 16.26 0.74 -4.70
C MET A 639 17.41 1.74 -4.94
N LYS A 640 18.53 1.29 -5.53
CA LYS A 640 19.64 2.16 -5.92
C LYS A 640 19.26 3.13 -7.04
N GLU A 641 18.43 2.71 -7.98
CA GLU A 641 17.91 3.56 -9.05
C GLU A 641 16.96 4.61 -8.49
N MET A 642 16.00 4.21 -7.64
CA MET A 642 15.12 5.16 -6.94
C MET A 642 15.87 6.16 -6.06
N THR A 643 16.98 5.76 -5.44
CA THR A 643 17.82 6.68 -4.64
C THR A 643 18.62 7.64 -5.52
N ARG A 644 19.09 7.22 -6.70
CA ARG A 644 19.68 8.13 -7.69
C ARG A 644 18.66 9.13 -8.22
N ASP A 645 17.45 8.68 -8.56
CA ASP A 645 16.37 9.56 -9.00
C ASP A 645 16.01 10.59 -7.92
N ALA A 646 16.00 10.17 -6.65
CA ALA A 646 15.78 11.07 -5.52
C ALA A 646 16.94 12.07 -5.32
N ASP A 647 18.19 11.65 -5.52
CA ASP A 647 19.35 12.53 -5.45
C ASP A 647 19.41 13.51 -6.64
N ASP A 648 19.04 13.08 -7.85
CA ASP A 648 18.92 13.92 -9.05
C ASP A 648 17.81 14.97 -8.88
N LEU A 649 16.65 14.57 -8.32
CA LEU A 649 15.57 15.50 -7.95
C LEU A 649 16.02 16.50 -6.89
N ARG A 650 16.79 16.06 -5.89
CA ARG A 650 17.35 16.94 -4.86
C ARG A 650 18.38 17.91 -5.46
N GLN A 651 19.15 17.48 -6.44
CA GLN A 651 20.13 18.31 -7.15
C GLN A 651 19.44 19.33 -8.06
N LEU A 652 18.35 18.96 -8.74
CA LEU A 652 17.49 19.88 -9.48
C LEU A 652 16.80 20.89 -8.57
N HIS A 653 16.35 20.46 -7.39
CA HIS A 653 15.79 21.37 -6.38
C HIS A 653 16.84 22.35 -5.85
N ALA A 654 18.07 21.89 -5.62
CA ALA A 654 19.19 22.75 -5.23
C ALA A 654 19.54 23.77 -6.33
N LEU A 655 19.62 23.35 -7.60
CA LEU A 655 19.88 24.23 -8.73
C LEU A 655 18.73 25.23 -8.95
N ALA A 656 17.47 24.81 -8.77
CA ALA A 656 16.33 25.72 -8.80
C ALA A 656 16.41 26.74 -7.67
N GLN A 657 16.80 26.31 -6.47
CA GLN A 657 16.91 27.17 -5.30
C GLN A 657 18.10 28.14 -5.37
N GLU A 658 19.21 27.73 -6.01
CA GLU A 658 20.34 28.60 -6.34
C GLU A 658 19.95 29.68 -7.37
N ARG A 659 19.17 29.31 -8.40
CA ARG A 659 18.62 30.25 -9.38
C ARG A 659 17.61 31.24 -8.78
N ILE A 660 16.88 30.81 -7.75
CA ILE A 660 15.94 31.64 -6.97
C ILE A 660 16.70 32.49 -5.93
N GLY A 661 17.91 32.10 -5.54
CA GLY A 661 18.77 32.87 -4.62
C GLY A 661 19.38 34.12 -5.26
N GLU A 662 19.66 34.09 -6.57
CA GLU A 662 20.25 35.23 -7.30
C GLU A 662 19.23 36.24 -7.85
N LYS A 663 17.96 35.84 -8.04
CA LYS A 663 16.88 36.70 -8.52
C LYS A 663 15.93 37.01 -7.36
N SER A 664 15.73 38.29 -7.04
CA SER A 664 14.77 38.64 -5.99
C SER A 664 13.37 38.16 -6.38
N THR A 665 12.52 37.85 -5.40
CA THR A 665 11.11 37.50 -5.65
C THR A 665 10.37 38.58 -6.46
N GLY A 666 10.84 39.83 -6.40
CA GLY A 666 10.41 40.92 -7.27
C GLY A 666 10.85 40.75 -8.72
N ASP A 667 12.09 40.32 -8.98
CA ASP A 667 12.60 40.12 -10.35
C ASP A 667 11.91 38.93 -11.05
N LEU A 668 11.61 37.86 -10.31
CA LEU A 668 10.82 36.72 -10.81
C LEU A 668 9.36 37.10 -11.10
N ALA A 669 8.77 37.95 -10.27
CA ALA A 669 7.43 38.48 -10.52
C ALA A 669 7.40 39.41 -11.75
N ILE A 670 8.44 40.24 -11.93
CA ILE A 670 8.59 41.11 -13.09
C ILE A 670 8.80 40.30 -14.37
N GLU A 671 9.66 39.28 -14.35
CA GLU A 671 9.90 38.40 -15.51
C GLU A 671 8.64 37.61 -15.87
N LYS A 672 7.86 37.16 -14.87
CA LYS A 672 6.56 36.51 -15.08
C LYS A 672 5.53 37.47 -15.70
N LEU A 673 5.41 38.69 -15.16
CA LEU A 673 4.50 39.71 -15.70
C LEU A 673 4.91 40.14 -17.12
N GLN A 674 6.21 40.25 -17.41
CA GLN A 674 6.70 40.55 -18.75
C GLN A 674 6.38 39.42 -19.75
N LEU A 675 6.48 38.15 -19.33
CA LEU A 675 6.10 37.01 -20.14
C LEU A 675 4.59 36.97 -20.41
N GLU A 676 3.78 37.28 -19.39
CA GLU A 676 2.32 37.33 -19.48
C GLU A 676 1.85 38.50 -20.37
N VAL A 677 2.49 39.66 -20.28
CA VAL A 677 2.28 40.79 -21.20
C VAL A 677 2.64 40.40 -22.64
N ALA A 678 3.80 39.79 -22.86
CA ALA A 678 4.20 39.35 -24.20
C ALA A 678 3.25 38.29 -24.77
N GLN A 679 2.73 37.39 -23.92
CA GLN A 679 1.75 36.37 -24.33
C GLN A 679 0.40 37.00 -24.70
N LEU A 680 -0.07 37.97 -23.93
CA LEU A 680 -1.29 38.73 -24.22
C LEU A 680 -1.15 39.60 -25.48
N GLU A 681 0.01 40.20 -25.71
CA GLU A 681 0.30 40.95 -26.94
C GLU A 681 0.28 40.05 -28.18
N VAL A 682 0.87 38.86 -28.11
CA VAL A 682 0.82 37.86 -29.18
C VAL A 682 -0.61 37.39 -29.42
N GLN A 683 -1.39 37.16 -28.35
CA GLN A 683 -2.80 36.75 -28.48
C GLN A 683 -3.68 37.86 -29.08
N ALA A 684 -3.43 39.13 -28.72
CA ALA A 684 -4.12 40.27 -29.29
C ALA A 684 -3.75 40.47 -30.78
N ALA A 685 -2.47 40.34 -31.13
CA ALA A 685 -1.99 40.46 -32.50
C ALA A 685 -2.53 39.35 -33.40
N THR A 686 -2.57 38.11 -32.90
CA THR A 686 -3.15 36.96 -33.63
C THR A 686 -4.67 37.09 -33.78
N SER A 687 -5.39 37.56 -32.76
CA SER A 687 -6.83 37.85 -32.85
C SER A 687 -7.15 38.97 -33.85
N ALA A 688 -6.33 40.03 -33.88
CA ALA A 688 -6.47 41.13 -34.82
C ALA A 688 -6.22 40.67 -36.27
N LEU A 689 -5.19 39.86 -36.51
CA LEU A 689 -4.91 39.26 -37.82
C LEU A 689 -6.05 38.35 -38.30
N GLN A 690 -6.63 37.55 -37.41
CA GLN A 690 -7.77 36.71 -37.73
C GLN A 690 -9.01 37.53 -38.13
N LYS A 691 -9.34 38.59 -37.39
CA LYS A 691 -10.44 39.52 -37.73
C LYS A 691 -10.19 40.25 -39.05
N LEU A 692 -8.95 40.67 -39.32
CA LEU A 692 -8.58 41.29 -40.60
C LEU A 692 -8.76 40.33 -41.78
N SER A 693 -8.40 39.05 -41.62
CA SER A 693 -8.61 38.00 -42.62
C SER A 693 -10.11 37.73 -42.88
N GLU A 694 -10.93 37.72 -41.83
CA GLU A 694 -12.38 37.58 -41.95
C GLU A 694 -13.01 38.77 -42.67
N LEU A 695 -12.57 40.00 -42.35
CA LEU A 695 -13.03 41.21 -43.01
C LEU A 695 -12.58 41.29 -44.46
N SER A 696 -11.32 40.94 -44.78
CA SER A 696 -10.82 40.95 -46.16
C SER A 696 -11.58 39.95 -47.03
N ARG A 697 -11.82 38.73 -46.52
CA ARG A 697 -12.63 37.70 -47.17
C ARG A 697 -14.10 38.11 -47.34
N GLY A 698 -14.69 38.71 -46.31
CA GLY A 698 -16.07 39.19 -46.35
C GLY A 698 -16.27 40.34 -47.35
N LEU A 699 -15.31 41.26 -47.42
CA LEU A 699 -15.32 42.35 -48.39
C LEU A 699 -15.08 41.85 -49.82
N LEU A 700 -14.18 40.88 -50.03
CA LEU A 700 -13.95 40.24 -51.33
C LEU A 700 -15.21 39.52 -51.84
N ASN A 701 -15.90 38.79 -50.96
CA ASN A 701 -17.16 38.12 -51.28
C ASN A 701 -18.27 39.12 -51.64
N LYS A 702 -18.37 40.25 -50.91
CA LYS A 702 -19.33 41.32 -51.23
C LYS A 702 -19.01 42.03 -52.54
N ALA A 703 -17.73 42.28 -52.83
CA ALA A 703 -17.30 42.86 -54.10
C ALA A 703 -17.60 41.92 -55.28
N SER A 704 -17.40 40.60 -55.09
CA SER A 704 -17.72 39.57 -56.10
C SER A 704 -19.24 39.49 -56.37
N LEU A 705 -20.08 39.57 -55.33
CA LEU A 705 -21.54 39.63 -55.47
C LEU A 705 -22.02 40.94 -56.13
N SER A 706 -21.30 42.05 -55.94
CA SER A 706 -21.59 43.32 -56.58
C SER A 706 -21.28 43.32 -58.08
N MET A 707 -20.31 42.52 -58.55
CA MET A 707 -20.05 42.32 -59.98
C MET A 707 -21.06 41.38 -60.64
N GLU A 708 -21.63 40.43 -59.89
CA GLU A 708 -22.61 39.46 -60.39
C GLU A 708 -24.03 40.05 -60.48
N ALA A 709 -24.35 41.04 -59.65
CA ALA A 709 -25.62 41.79 -59.70
C ALA A 709 -25.73 42.73 -60.91
N ASP A 710 -24.61 43.17 -61.50
CA ASP A 710 -24.60 44.15 -62.60
C ASP A 710 -24.78 43.52 -64.00
N TYR A 711 -24.84 42.19 -64.10
CA TYR A 711 -25.18 41.47 -65.34
C TYR A 711 -26.65 41.01 -65.42
N GLY A 712 -27.45 41.20 -64.37
CA GLY A 712 -28.78 40.60 -64.26
C GLY A 712 -29.99 41.53 -64.28
N ASN A 713 -29.83 42.85 -64.11
CA ASN A 713 -30.97 43.71 -63.80
C ASN A 713 -31.04 44.99 -64.66
N SER A 714 -30.98 44.84 -65.98
CA SER A 714 -31.38 45.88 -66.93
C SER A 714 -32.82 45.65 -67.39
N LEU A 715 -33.81 46.05 -66.57
CA LEU A 715 -35.08 46.55 -67.12
C LEU A 715 -35.85 47.40 -66.10
N LEU A 716 -36.04 48.66 -66.51
CA LEU A 716 -37.10 49.62 -66.11
C LEU A 716 -36.76 50.72 -65.09
N LEU A 717 -36.76 51.94 -65.69
CA LEU A 717 -37.08 53.26 -65.15
C LEU A 717 -35.92 54.08 -64.53
N VAL A 718 -35.38 55.04 -65.29
CA VAL A 718 -35.84 56.44 -65.31
C VAL A 718 -35.04 57.23 -66.36
N ASP A 719 -35.75 57.97 -67.20
CA ASP A 719 -35.22 59.04 -68.06
C ASP A 719 -34.50 60.11 -67.22
N SER A 720 -33.23 60.37 -67.51
CA SER A 720 -32.68 61.72 -67.64
C SER A 720 -31.26 61.68 -68.17
N LEU A 721 -31.08 62.36 -69.30
CA LEU A 721 -29.90 62.43 -70.14
C LEU A 721 -29.04 63.63 -69.69
N GLU A 722 -27.91 63.39 -69.00
CA GLU A 722 -26.72 64.27 -68.99
C GLU A 722 -25.59 63.68 -68.12
N ALA A 723 -24.77 62.78 -68.69
CA ALA A 723 -23.39 62.50 -68.26
C ALA A 723 -22.71 61.46 -69.19
N ALA A 724 -22.85 61.63 -70.51
CA ALA A 724 -22.17 60.79 -71.49
C ALA A 724 -20.74 61.32 -71.74
N ALA A 725 -19.79 61.02 -70.84
CA ALA A 725 -18.34 61.11 -71.12
C ALA A 725 -17.42 60.37 -70.12
N ASN A 726 -17.88 59.94 -68.92
CA ASN A 726 -17.01 59.34 -67.90
C ASN A 726 -17.17 57.83 -67.67
N VAL A 727 -17.97 57.13 -68.48
CA VAL A 727 -18.37 55.74 -68.20
C VAL A 727 -17.34 54.68 -68.64
N SER A 728 -16.25 55.05 -69.31
CA SER A 728 -15.19 54.08 -69.67
C SER A 728 -14.05 53.96 -68.64
N SER A 729 -13.99 54.82 -67.61
CA SER A 729 -12.92 54.81 -66.60
C SER A 729 -13.28 54.07 -65.31
N ASN A 730 -14.58 53.92 -65.01
CA ASN A 730 -15.02 53.27 -63.76
C ASN A 730 -14.83 51.75 -63.76
N GLY A 731 -14.86 51.10 -64.94
CA GLY A 731 -14.63 49.66 -65.07
C GLY A 731 -13.17 49.26 -64.82
N GLU A 732 -12.21 50.07 -65.29
CA GLU A 732 -10.78 49.88 -65.00
C GLU A 732 -10.45 50.18 -63.53
N CYS A 733 -11.04 51.23 -62.95
CA CYS A 733 -10.85 51.58 -61.54
C CYS A 733 -11.43 50.52 -60.58
N LEU A 734 -12.60 49.95 -60.90
CA LEU A 734 -13.18 48.84 -60.11
C LEU A 734 -12.38 47.54 -60.25
N ALA A 735 -11.85 47.25 -61.44
CA ALA A 735 -10.97 46.12 -61.65
C ALA A 735 -9.64 46.28 -60.88
N GLU A 736 -9.04 47.47 -60.88
CA GLU A 736 -7.85 47.79 -60.07
C GLU A 736 -8.14 47.61 -58.57
N VAL A 737 -9.26 48.15 -58.07
CA VAL A 737 -9.69 47.98 -56.68
C VAL A 737 -9.87 46.50 -56.33
N TYR A 738 -10.46 45.71 -57.23
CA TYR A 738 -10.63 44.27 -57.02
C TYR A 738 -9.29 43.53 -56.98
N THR A 739 -8.37 43.83 -57.90
CA THR A 739 -7.03 43.21 -57.93
C THR A 739 -6.19 43.57 -56.70
N GLU A 740 -6.27 44.82 -56.22
CA GLU A 740 -5.59 45.24 -54.98
C GLU A 740 -6.24 44.62 -53.73
N MET A 741 -7.54 44.36 -53.77
CA MET A 741 -8.29 43.73 -52.69
C MET A 741 -8.05 42.22 -52.62
N GLU A 742 -7.92 41.53 -53.76
CA GLU A 742 -7.40 40.16 -53.85
C GLU A 742 -5.97 40.08 -53.32
N ARG A 743 -5.11 41.04 -53.70
CA ARG A 743 -3.73 41.12 -53.22
C ARG A 743 -3.64 41.35 -51.71
N LEU A 744 -4.45 42.25 -51.16
CA LEU A 744 -4.57 42.49 -49.71
C LEU A 744 -5.08 41.25 -48.98
N SER A 745 -6.06 40.55 -49.53
CA SER A 745 -6.57 39.30 -48.95
C SER A 745 -5.50 38.21 -48.94
N ALA A 746 -4.76 38.04 -50.04
CA ALA A 746 -3.67 37.06 -50.15
C ALA A 746 -2.51 37.38 -49.18
N LEU A 747 -2.15 38.66 -49.03
CA LEU A 747 -1.13 39.11 -48.08
C LEU A 747 -1.56 38.85 -46.63
N THR A 748 -2.83 39.11 -46.30
CA THR A 748 -3.38 38.89 -44.96
C THR A 748 -3.43 37.40 -44.63
N GLU A 749 -3.78 36.55 -45.60
CA GLU A 749 -3.79 35.09 -45.45
C GLU A 749 -2.37 34.50 -45.33
N GLN A 750 -1.39 35.10 -46.02
CA GLN A 750 0.02 34.74 -45.86
C GLN A 750 0.54 35.10 -44.45
N LEU A 751 0.22 36.30 -43.94
CA LEU A 751 0.60 36.73 -42.58
C LEU A 751 -0.04 35.85 -41.49
N VAL A 752 -1.28 35.40 -41.70
CA VAL A 752 -1.96 34.44 -40.80
C VAL A 752 -1.26 33.07 -40.80
N LYS A 753 -0.82 32.59 -41.97
CA LYS A 753 -0.04 31.33 -42.09
C LYS A 753 1.35 31.43 -41.47
N GLU A 754 2.05 32.54 -41.69
CA GLU A 754 3.36 32.81 -41.09
C GLU A 754 3.26 32.96 -39.56
N ALA A 755 2.13 33.45 -39.05
CA ALA A 755 1.83 33.51 -37.62
C ALA A 755 1.40 32.15 -37.00
N GLY A 756 1.33 31.07 -37.78
CA GLY A 756 0.99 29.73 -37.28
C GLY A 756 -0.47 29.56 -36.86
N ILE A 757 -1.35 30.48 -37.27
CA ILE A 757 -2.78 30.44 -36.95
C ILE A 757 -3.44 29.44 -37.93
N LEU A 758 -3.80 28.25 -37.45
CA LEU A 758 -4.55 27.27 -38.23
C LEU A 758 -5.96 27.82 -38.51
N CYS A 759 -6.25 28.16 -39.77
CA CYS A 759 -7.62 28.44 -40.18
C CYS A 759 -8.50 27.19 -39.95
N PRO A 760 -9.66 27.32 -39.29
CA PRO A 760 -10.68 26.27 -39.33
C PRO A 760 -11.14 26.15 -40.78
N GLN A 761 -11.04 24.95 -41.36
CA GLN A 761 -11.66 24.62 -42.65
C GLN A 761 -13.19 24.62 -42.54
#